data_AF-A0A8J3UE42-F1
#
_entry.id   AF-A0A8J3UE42-F1
#
_cell.length_a   1.000
_cell.length_b   1.000
_cell.length_c   1.000
_cell.angle_alpha   90.00
_cell.angle_beta   90.00
_cell.angle_gamma   90.00
#
_symmetry.space_group_name_H-M   'P 1'
#
loop_
_entity.id
_entity.type
_entity.pdbx_description
1 polymer ?
#
loop_
_entity_poly.entity_id
_entity_poly.type
_entity_poly.pdbx_seq_one_letter_code
_entity_poly.pdbx_strand_id
1 'polypeptide(L)'
;MTALVPDPSTLGLESPTLGPWFSTDVTLEVPGDDLGVAVTIPAGTDWLPPATGLLSFAMASTPLPPILAGLRGPSGSPPFTAGRLVAVFRLLPEVEQRLAALLADVPAADGTTAAPGLVTRAAVRTFALELPEDPPTLAVLKTRVHPPIPVLSSPSEEAEHVGLSQSGGDLDNGVEPMTDLKRPGQFFGPPEKLLTFPASTAATLYAFDARGRVIDPGAVAAWWARLTRTFTNLFAAGVTQRTATVDPRLTVQLVGPDDAPASAAILSRLTVTNVTGSGPVRVRGGADAAAGFALTGGTVDDAPLPLLAALPAGTYGAAVNLWAGGAVGDVTRDFVRVALVDVERHLTGQPRVAGSGANADDRRRADDQKRSSTRTLVAQATVNAGESVLLATADAAMSGLLAVLSSGSATMVAPVLDRAAGALSAPSPPTVGAPAALPGAVTITALTGGGTDDDGTVVGQRVLLQTTVDPSLAGAWLRVWPQYFDSANGRHVRGAGGGGLVDATGAVRAVVRLADGAVEPGNRMGLDLMLVTAAGAVRYPEVRLERPAPVGGAMASLPSITDTVVACETGQSFTGGVPAGALVSGVTLVALSTPPALVDPASIPAAQWTSATVAASLTAGDVVQLTEPAWKGWRGGEDAAALAGSATATQILRTGLTRLTQIGAPLPTQSRDEVAAVVLSATVADGAVAGVRPLGAHHELLPHQNGHPGAPTDDERHGAGARLRGPAVAGLAEILRERVSGTTAELATDASTPLATPAAPAVPASWAATLRTVGFGVEAEPGLVEALNLTGQDAFPLDGTLTAVQAWLSARGITIPAGVGGAAASMLRAVDRRLLGARSGYREAATALAAVFARAQDFVYIETPALDGLAVGTGDATINVWQALALQMQANPVLRVLVCLPSRLTPGTPAKLQRVRDRGVREALDAMRAAAGDRLAVFNPVTGPGRSLHLDATSVVVDDAWALTGGTHLWRRGLSFDASLAVAVFDERLTDGRPADVVAFRRALIAGRLGLAPTLLPEDPVELVSAVRQLSTRGGGLRLSPEPIQTPEPMPSDFDTTVWNPDGSPVSSFNAMAWIAALVVDVQAELQAEIPGSP
;
A
#
# COMPACT_ATOMS: atom_id res chain seq x y z
N MET A 1 -3.43 37.49 24.86
CA MET A 1 -2.22 36.67 24.81
C MET A 1 -2.26 35.64 25.92
N THR A 2 -1.81 34.42 25.65
CA THR A 2 -1.81 33.26 26.55
C THR A 2 -0.39 32.76 26.75
N ALA A 3 -0.04 32.24 27.93
CA ALA A 3 1.23 31.56 28.13
C ALA A 3 1.13 30.09 27.69
N LEU A 4 2.15 29.57 27.02
CA LEU A 4 2.28 28.15 26.74
C LEU A 4 2.57 27.38 28.03
N VAL A 5 1.92 26.22 28.18
CA VAL A 5 2.08 25.30 29.30
C VAL A 5 2.36 23.89 28.75
N PRO A 6 3.48 23.22 29.13
CA PRO A 6 4.54 23.72 30.01
C PRO A 6 5.28 24.93 29.42
N ASP A 7 5.93 25.72 30.29
CA ASP A 7 6.70 26.89 29.84
C ASP A 7 7.84 26.44 28.91
N PRO A 8 7.99 27.03 27.71
CA PRO A 8 9.03 26.64 26.76
C PRO A 8 10.44 26.59 27.35
N SER A 9 10.76 27.49 28.28
CA SER A 9 12.08 27.53 28.95
C SER A 9 12.41 26.26 29.75
N THR A 10 11.40 25.47 30.11
CA THR A 10 11.57 24.21 30.86
C THR A 10 11.82 22.98 29.99
N LEU A 11 11.68 23.12 28.66
CA LEU A 11 11.72 22.01 27.71
C LEU A 11 13.13 21.68 27.18
N GLY A 12 14.16 22.38 27.63
CA GLY A 12 15.54 22.12 27.24
C GLY A 12 15.75 22.22 25.72
N LEU A 13 16.37 21.19 25.12
CA LEU A 13 16.66 21.13 23.68
C LEU A 13 15.40 21.09 22.81
N GLU A 14 14.30 20.59 23.36
CA GLU A 14 13.04 20.44 22.65
C GLU A 14 12.18 21.73 22.70
N SER A 15 12.71 22.80 23.29
CA SER A 15 11.99 24.07 23.44
C SER A 15 11.60 24.68 22.09
N PRO A 16 10.33 25.07 21.86
CA PRO A 16 9.90 25.79 20.67
C PRO A 16 10.22 27.31 20.73
N THR A 17 11.11 27.74 21.62
CA THR A 17 11.45 29.17 21.75
C THR A 17 12.03 29.74 20.46
N LEU A 18 11.61 30.95 20.13
CA LEU A 18 12.08 31.70 18.97
C LEU A 18 13.17 32.71 19.34
N GLY A 19 13.99 33.07 18.36
CA GLY A 19 14.95 34.17 18.41
C GLY A 19 14.91 35.06 17.17
N PRO A 20 15.59 36.22 17.21
CA PRO A 20 15.77 37.05 16.02
C PRO A 20 16.61 36.30 14.98
N TRP A 21 16.30 36.49 13.71
CA TRP A 21 17.01 35.83 12.61
C TRP A 21 18.36 36.49 12.32
N PHE A 22 18.46 37.79 12.62
CA PHE A 22 19.66 38.60 12.42
C PHE A 22 19.92 39.46 13.65
N SER A 23 21.19 39.73 13.96
CA SER A 23 21.56 40.57 15.11
C SER A 23 21.11 42.03 14.94
N THR A 24 21.02 42.51 13.70
CA THR A 24 20.46 43.82 13.31
C THR A 24 19.14 43.64 12.55
N ASP A 25 18.39 44.71 12.34
CA ASP A 25 17.14 44.63 11.57
C ASP A 25 17.41 44.55 10.08
N VAL A 26 17.06 43.42 9.49
CA VAL A 26 17.22 43.11 8.07
C VAL A 26 15.84 42.78 7.53
N THR A 27 15.39 43.58 6.57
CA THR A 27 14.11 43.36 5.88
C THR A 27 14.30 42.31 4.79
N LEU A 28 13.46 41.29 4.80
CA LEU A 28 13.36 40.27 3.76
C LEU A 28 12.51 40.80 2.61
N GLU A 29 13.13 40.90 1.43
CA GLU A 29 12.46 41.31 0.19
C GLU A 29 11.42 40.28 -0.29
N VAL A 30 10.73 40.61 -1.39
CA VAL A 30 9.88 39.63 -2.09
C VAL A 30 10.72 38.49 -2.67
N PRO A 31 10.20 37.25 -2.70
CA PRO A 31 10.99 36.12 -3.11
C PRO A 31 11.05 36.06 -4.65
N GLY A 32 12.08 35.41 -5.18
CA GLY A 32 12.18 35.05 -6.58
C GLY A 32 11.19 33.95 -7.00
N ASP A 33 11.25 33.57 -8.28
CA ASP A 33 10.43 32.48 -8.83
C ASP A 33 10.81 31.09 -8.29
N ASP A 34 12.00 30.98 -7.69
CA ASP A 34 12.52 29.82 -6.96
C ASP A 34 12.14 29.83 -5.46
N LEU A 35 11.38 30.84 -5.02
CA LEU A 35 11.05 31.15 -3.62
C LEU A 35 12.26 31.48 -2.72
N GLY A 36 13.44 31.68 -3.30
CA GLY A 36 14.60 32.24 -2.61
C GLY A 36 14.42 33.73 -2.36
N VAL A 37 14.88 34.21 -1.20
CA VAL A 37 14.88 35.64 -0.88
C VAL A 37 16.31 36.16 -0.98
N ALA A 38 16.53 37.13 -1.86
CA ALA A 38 17.79 37.87 -1.89
C ALA A 38 17.91 38.69 -0.60
N VAL A 39 19.03 38.55 0.10
CA VAL A 39 19.30 39.27 1.36
C VAL A 39 20.65 39.96 1.26
N THR A 40 20.64 41.29 1.40
CA THR A 40 21.87 42.07 1.58
C THR A 40 22.16 42.17 3.08
N ILE A 41 23.06 41.33 3.59
CA ILE A 41 23.43 41.28 5.00
C ILE A 41 24.44 42.40 5.27
N PRO A 42 24.13 43.40 6.12
CA PRO A 42 25.03 44.51 6.40
C PRO A 42 26.30 44.07 7.14
N ALA A 43 27.39 44.81 6.95
CA ALA A 43 28.64 44.57 7.68
C ALA A 43 28.42 44.62 9.21
N GLY A 44 28.97 43.64 9.93
CA GLY A 44 28.80 43.49 11.38
C GLY A 44 27.49 42.83 11.81
N THR A 45 26.66 42.36 10.87
CA THR A 45 25.43 41.62 11.17
C THR A 45 25.72 40.13 11.26
N ASP A 46 25.15 39.47 12.26
CA ASP A 46 25.22 38.02 12.44
C ASP A 46 23.91 37.39 11.98
N TRP A 47 23.99 36.23 11.31
CA TRP A 47 22.86 35.34 11.10
C TRP A 47 22.72 34.46 12.35
N LEU A 48 21.56 34.51 12.98
CA LEU A 48 21.29 33.94 14.30
C LEU A 48 20.32 32.75 14.18
N PRO A 49 20.39 31.78 15.11
CA PRO A 49 19.48 30.64 15.13
C PRO A 49 18.05 31.11 15.44
N PRO A 50 17.09 30.95 14.52
CA PRO A 50 15.73 31.42 14.75
C PRO A 50 14.95 30.53 15.73
N ALA A 51 15.38 29.28 15.90
CA ALA A 51 14.92 28.30 16.88
C ALA A 51 16.08 27.29 17.12
N THR A 52 15.88 26.27 17.95
CA THR A 52 16.93 25.27 18.22
C THR A 52 17.08 24.26 17.07
N GLY A 53 18.30 23.99 16.64
CA GLY A 53 18.59 23.13 15.48
C GLY A 53 20.08 22.82 15.28
N LEU A 54 20.41 22.17 14.17
CA LEU A 54 21.75 21.79 13.76
C LEU A 54 22.18 22.58 12.53
N LEU A 55 23.38 23.18 12.57
CA LEU A 55 24.04 23.82 11.45
C LEU A 55 24.99 22.83 10.76
N SER A 56 24.94 22.80 9.43
CA SER A 56 25.81 22.03 8.56
C SER A 56 26.26 22.89 7.38
N PHE A 57 27.42 22.55 6.80
CA PHE A 57 27.92 23.15 5.56
C PHE A 57 27.94 22.13 4.45
N ALA A 58 27.62 22.56 3.23
CA ALA A 58 27.70 21.73 2.05
C ALA A 58 28.02 22.57 0.81
N MET A 59 28.91 22.05 -0.03
CA MET A 59 29.16 22.58 -1.36
C MET A 59 28.09 22.06 -2.31
N ALA A 60 27.51 22.94 -3.12
CA ALA A 60 26.59 22.56 -4.20
C ALA A 60 27.37 21.92 -5.36
N SER A 61 27.90 20.72 -5.15
CA SER A 61 28.68 19.97 -6.16
C SER A 61 27.78 19.34 -7.23
N THR A 62 28.39 18.79 -8.29
CA THR A 62 27.69 17.94 -9.27
C THR A 62 28.27 16.52 -9.25
N PRO A 63 27.53 15.50 -8.80
CA PRO A 63 26.15 15.55 -8.27
C PRO A 63 26.06 16.26 -6.90
N LEU A 64 24.85 16.72 -6.56
CA LEU A 64 24.59 17.41 -5.29
C LEU A 64 24.71 16.43 -4.10
N PRO A 65 25.26 16.87 -2.95
CA PRO A 65 25.33 16.04 -1.77
C PRO A 65 23.93 15.78 -1.20
N PRO A 66 23.69 14.64 -0.50
CA PRO A 66 22.36 14.26 -0.01
C PRO A 66 21.64 15.33 0.83
N ILE A 67 22.39 16.12 1.62
CA ILE A 67 21.86 17.20 2.45
C ILE A 67 21.23 18.35 1.64
N LEU A 68 21.70 18.58 0.40
CA LEU A 68 21.16 19.59 -0.52
C LEU A 68 20.21 18.99 -1.55
N ALA A 69 20.45 17.75 -1.99
CA ALA A 69 19.66 17.12 -3.04
C ALA A 69 18.18 16.96 -2.69
N GLY A 70 17.84 16.89 -1.40
CA GLY A 70 16.46 16.84 -0.91
C GLY A 70 15.73 18.16 -0.78
N LEU A 71 16.45 19.27 -0.86
CA LEU A 71 15.89 20.60 -0.70
C LEU A 71 15.51 21.13 -2.09
N ARG A 72 14.24 20.97 -2.45
CA ARG A 72 13.74 21.18 -3.82
C ARG A 72 12.97 22.48 -3.95
N GLY A 73 13.31 23.23 -4.98
CA GLY A 73 12.63 24.45 -5.40
C GLY A 73 11.28 24.16 -6.10
N PRO A 74 10.59 25.20 -6.60
CA PRO A 74 9.24 25.07 -7.15
C PRO A 74 9.13 24.22 -8.41
N SER A 75 10.24 24.05 -9.13
CA SER A 75 10.38 23.18 -10.31
C SER A 75 10.62 21.71 -9.96
N GLY A 76 10.71 21.36 -8.68
CA GLY A 76 11.05 19.99 -8.23
C GLY A 76 12.55 19.67 -8.26
N SER A 77 13.39 20.60 -8.71
CA SER A 77 14.86 20.48 -8.66
C SER A 77 15.44 21.33 -7.53
N PRO A 78 16.60 20.96 -6.96
CA PRO A 78 17.28 21.80 -5.98
C PRO A 78 17.60 23.20 -6.53
N PRO A 79 17.40 24.28 -5.75
CA PRO A 79 17.53 25.66 -6.23
C PRO A 79 18.97 26.22 -6.14
N PHE A 80 19.96 25.40 -5.74
CA PHE A 80 21.31 25.88 -5.47
C PHE A 80 22.18 25.99 -6.73
N THR A 81 23.01 27.03 -6.76
CA THR A 81 23.99 27.27 -7.82
C THR A 81 25.20 26.36 -7.62
N ALA A 82 25.58 25.62 -8.65
CA ALA A 82 26.75 24.74 -8.60
C ALA A 82 28.02 25.51 -8.23
N GLY A 83 28.84 24.95 -7.34
CA GLY A 83 30.11 25.55 -6.89
C GLY A 83 29.99 26.47 -5.66
N ARG A 84 28.78 26.83 -5.24
CA ARG A 84 28.56 27.68 -4.06
C ARG A 84 28.50 26.88 -2.75
N LEU A 85 28.87 27.55 -1.65
CA LEU A 85 28.68 27.03 -0.30
C LEU A 85 27.28 27.37 0.22
N VAL A 86 26.62 26.35 0.76
CA VAL A 86 25.30 26.47 1.39
C VAL A 86 25.43 26.14 2.87
N ALA A 87 25.03 27.07 3.72
CA ALA A 87 24.88 26.85 5.15
C ALA A 87 23.45 26.38 5.44
N VAL A 88 23.31 25.14 5.88
CA VAL A 88 22.02 24.48 6.12
C VAL A 88 21.77 24.42 7.62
N PHE A 89 20.70 25.07 8.08
CA PHE A 89 20.24 25.04 9.46
C PHE A 89 18.94 24.26 9.57
N ARG A 90 18.99 23.06 10.16
CA ARG A 90 17.84 22.15 10.31
C ARG A 90 17.35 22.14 11.75
N LEU A 91 16.06 22.36 11.98
CA LEU A 91 15.45 22.30 13.31
C LEU A 91 15.55 20.88 13.89
N LEU A 92 15.59 20.78 15.22
CA LEU A 92 15.46 19.48 15.88
C LEU A 92 14.02 18.94 15.70
N PRO A 93 13.82 17.61 15.60
CA PRO A 93 12.51 17.03 15.32
C PRO A 93 11.40 17.47 16.27
N GLU A 94 11.67 17.51 17.58
CA GLU A 94 10.68 17.92 18.59
C GLU A 94 10.37 19.43 18.51
N VAL A 95 11.34 20.24 18.11
CA VAL A 95 11.18 21.69 17.92
C VAL A 95 10.33 21.96 16.69
N GLU A 96 10.61 21.28 15.58
CA GLU A 96 9.79 21.28 14.36
C GLU A 96 8.35 20.90 14.67
N GLN A 97 8.12 19.77 15.34
CA GLN A 97 6.78 19.27 15.64
C GLN A 97 5.98 20.24 16.51
N ARG A 98 6.61 20.84 17.53
CA ARG A 98 5.95 21.80 18.42
C ARG A 98 5.64 23.10 17.69
N LEU A 99 6.59 23.66 16.95
CA LEU A 99 6.35 24.88 16.16
C LEU A 99 5.27 24.65 15.10
N ALA A 100 5.27 23.49 14.43
CA ALA A 100 4.23 23.10 13.49
C ALA A 100 2.85 23.04 14.15
N ALA A 101 2.73 22.42 15.34
CA ALA A 101 1.48 22.37 16.09
C ALA A 101 0.97 23.78 16.47
N LEU A 102 1.88 24.70 16.82
CA LEU A 102 1.52 26.09 17.12
C LEU A 102 0.99 26.86 15.90
N LEU A 103 1.34 26.46 14.67
CA LEU A 103 0.80 27.07 13.45
C LEU A 103 -0.73 26.89 13.29
N ALA A 104 -1.37 26.05 14.11
CA ALA A 104 -2.83 26.01 14.21
C ALA A 104 -3.46 27.34 14.68
N ASP A 105 -2.67 28.25 15.29
CA ASP A 105 -3.11 29.61 15.62
C ASP A 105 -3.08 30.57 14.41
N VAL A 106 -2.39 30.22 13.32
CA VAL A 106 -2.38 31.00 12.08
C VAL A 106 -3.70 30.74 11.33
N PRO A 107 -4.52 31.78 11.06
CA PRO A 107 -5.79 31.58 10.37
C PRO A 107 -5.64 30.97 8.97
N ALA A 108 -6.67 30.25 8.54
CA ALA A 108 -6.72 29.67 7.20
C ALA A 108 -6.62 30.79 6.13
N ALA A 109 -5.82 30.56 5.09
CA ALA A 109 -5.60 31.54 4.03
C ALA A 109 -6.88 31.90 3.25
N ASP A 110 -7.85 31.00 3.22
CA ASP A 110 -9.16 31.21 2.59
C ASP A 110 -10.11 32.07 3.47
N GLY A 111 -9.68 32.45 4.68
CA GLY A 111 -10.47 33.23 5.63
C GLY A 111 -11.51 32.41 6.41
N THR A 112 -11.55 31.09 6.22
CA THR A 112 -12.44 30.20 6.98
C THR A 112 -11.92 29.97 8.40
N THR A 113 -12.83 29.63 9.31
CA THR A 113 -12.45 29.23 10.66
C THR A 113 -12.03 27.76 10.64
N ALA A 114 -10.73 27.51 10.82
CA ALA A 114 -10.19 26.15 10.90
C ALA A 114 -10.70 25.42 12.15
N ALA A 115 -10.83 24.10 12.07
CA ALA A 115 -11.13 23.28 13.24
C ALA A 115 -10.02 23.43 14.30
N PRO A 116 -10.33 23.32 15.61
CA PRO A 116 -9.32 23.43 16.66
C PRO A 116 -8.15 22.45 16.43
N GLY A 117 -6.92 22.97 16.46
CA GLY A 117 -5.69 22.17 16.27
C GLY A 117 -5.34 21.86 14.81
N LEU A 118 -6.15 22.29 13.83
CA LEU A 118 -5.85 22.09 12.41
C LEU A 118 -4.78 23.08 11.93
N VAL A 119 -3.66 22.56 11.45
CA VAL A 119 -2.56 23.36 10.91
C VAL A 119 -2.86 23.70 9.45
N THR A 120 -2.80 24.98 9.08
CA THR A 120 -3.16 25.45 7.73
C THR A 120 -1.96 25.97 6.92
N ARG A 121 -0.73 25.83 7.43
CA ARG A 121 0.52 26.20 6.74
C ARG A 121 1.54 25.07 6.83
N ALA A 122 2.50 25.07 5.92
CA ALA A 122 3.56 24.06 5.90
C ALA A 122 4.43 24.15 7.16
N ALA A 123 4.76 22.99 7.74
CA ALA A 123 5.71 22.88 8.84
C ALA A 123 7.13 23.16 8.34
N VAL A 124 7.81 24.17 8.89
CA VAL A 124 9.19 24.48 8.51
C VAL A 124 10.17 23.55 9.22
N ARG A 125 11.18 23.08 8.48
CA ARG A 125 12.24 22.20 8.99
C ARG A 125 13.63 22.79 8.78
N THR A 126 13.88 23.39 7.63
CA THR A 126 15.23 23.77 7.22
C THR A 126 15.28 25.21 6.73
N PHE A 127 16.31 25.93 7.12
CA PHE A 127 16.73 27.19 6.51
C PHE A 127 18.06 26.94 5.78
N ALA A 128 18.23 27.48 4.59
CA ALA A 128 19.48 27.38 3.86
C ALA A 128 19.91 28.77 3.39
N LEU A 129 21.14 29.16 3.70
CA LEU A 129 21.74 30.40 3.23
C LEU A 129 22.83 30.06 2.21
N GLU A 130 22.54 30.34 0.94
CA GLU A 130 23.52 30.24 -0.14
C GLU A 130 24.40 31.49 -0.14
N LEU A 131 25.71 31.28 -0.03
CA LEU A 131 26.69 32.35 0.00
C LEU A 131 27.17 32.69 -1.42
N PRO A 132 27.56 33.96 -1.69
CA PRO A 132 27.86 34.41 -3.05
C PRO A 132 29.20 33.88 -3.61
N GLU A 133 30.09 33.37 -2.75
CA GLU A 133 31.40 32.88 -3.15
C GLU A 133 31.31 31.60 -4.01
N ASP A 134 32.07 31.59 -5.11
CA ASP A 134 32.03 30.52 -6.13
C ASP A 134 33.42 30.30 -6.76
N PRO A 135 34.17 29.27 -6.32
CA PRO A 135 34.04 28.57 -5.05
C PRO A 135 34.58 29.41 -3.87
N PRO A 136 34.13 29.16 -2.63
CA PRO A 136 34.71 29.77 -1.45
C PRO A 136 36.04 29.12 -1.07
N THR A 137 36.92 29.94 -0.47
CA THR A 137 38.14 29.46 0.18
C THR A 137 37.92 29.27 1.68
N LEU A 138 38.72 28.40 2.29
CA LEU A 138 38.74 28.23 3.75
C LEU A 138 38.99 29.55 4.49
N ALA A 139 39.82 30.44 3.92
CA ALA A 139 40.11 31.74 4.51
C ALA A 139 38.86 32.61 4.64
N VAL A 140 37.99 32.62 3.63
CA VAL A 140 36.70 33.34 3.69
C VAL A 140 35.79 32.69 4.74
N LEU A 141 35.68 31.37 4.73
CA LEU A 141 34.82 30.64 5.68
C LEU A 141 35.22 30.89 7.13
N LYS A 142 36.52 30.89 7.45
CA LYS A 142 37.04 31.18 8.80
C LYS A 142 36.57 32.52 9.36
N THR A 143 36.33 33.52 8.50
CA THR A 143 35.82 34.82 8.96
C THR A 143 34.34 34.82 9.34
N ARG A 144 33.60 33.74 8.98
CA ARG A 144 32.15 33.63 9.16
C ARG A 144 31.73 32.63 10.23
N VAL A 145 32.50 31.58 10.47
CA VAL A 145 32.13 30.50 11.41
C VAL A 145 32.25 30.92 12.87
N HIS A 146 31.29 30.51 13.69
CA HIS A 146 31.28 30.75 15.13
C HIS A 146 30.86 29.48 15.90
N PRO A 147 31.64 28.98 16.89
CA PRO A 147 32.94 29.50 17.32
C PRO A 147 33.99 29.39 16.19
N PRO A 148 35.09 30.18 16.23
CA PRO A 148 36.12 30.12 15.21
C PRO A 148 36.70 28.71 15.06
N ILE A 149 36.98 28.31 13.82
CA ILE A 149 37.65 27.03 13.53
C ILE A 149 39.00 27.02 14.28
N PRO A 150 39.29 25.97 15.09
CA PRO A 150 40.54 25.88 15.80
C PRO A 150 41.72 25.81 14.82
N VAL A 151 42.88 26.31 15.25
CA VAL A 151 44.11 26.15 14.47
C VAL A 151 44.55 24.69 14.54
N LEU A 152 44.42 23.97 13.43
CA LEU A 152 44.82 22.56 13.30
C LEU A 152 46.12 22.43 12.50
N SER A 153 46.60 21.21 12.29
CA SER A 153 47.94 20.99 11.73
C SER A 153 48.03 21.32 10.24
N SER A 154 46.89 21.36 9.53
CA SER A 154 46.81 21.75 8.13
C SER A 154 45.46 22.38 7.77
N PRO A 155 45.40 23.18 6.68
CA PRO A 155 44.13 23.67 6.13
C PRO A 155 43.12 22.57 5.79
N SER A 156 43.59 21.38 5.36
CA SER A 156 42.72 20.24 5.10
C SER A 156 42.03 19.73 6.37
N GLU A 157 42.74 19.63 7.51
CA GLU A 157 42.13 19.25 8.79
C GLU A 157 41.15 20.32 9.30
N GLU A 158 41.45 21.60 9.05
CA GLU A 158 40.54 22.71 9.39
C GLU A 158 39.27 22.70 8.56
N ALA A 159 39.33 22.31 7.28
CA ALA A 159 38.15 22.08 6.45
C ALA A 159 37.34 20.86 6.92
N GLU A 160 38.04 19.76 7.26
CA GLU A 160 37.43 18.54 7.78
C GLU A 160 36.68 18.77 9.10
N HIS A 161 37.21 19.65 9.97
CA HIS A 161 36.55 20.05 11.21
C HIS A 161 35.14 20.61 11.02
N VAL A 162 34.88 21.25 9.86
CA VAL A 162 33.58 21.82 9.50
C VAL A 162 32.85 20.98 8.43
N GLY A 163 33.24 19.71 8.29
CA GLY A 163 32.59 18.73 7.41
C GLY A 163 32.84 18.96 5.92
N LEU A 164 33.89 19.69 5.58
CA LEU A 164 34.32 19.98 4.21
C LEU A 164 35.66 19.30 3.92
N SER A 165 36.07 19.27 2.66
CA SER A 165 37.42 18.91 2.25
C SER A 165 38.05 20.09 1.52
N GLN A 166 39.38 20.07 1.37
CA GLN A 166 40.09 21.12 0.64
C GLN A 166 41.11 20.51 -0.31
N SER A 167 41.08 20.95 -1.57
CA SER A 167 42.05 20.58 -2.60
C SER A 167 42.42 21.80 -3.43
N GLY A 168 43.72 22.06 -3.61
CA GLY A 168 44.18 23.19 -4.43
C GLY A 168 43.82 24.59 -3.91
N GLY A 169 43.30 24.71 -2.69
CA GLY A 169 42.82 25.98 -2.12
C GLY A 169 41.29 26.09 -2.05
N ASP A 170 40.59 25.32 -2.88
CA ASP A 170 39.13 25.32 -2.99
C ASP A 170 38.51 24.31 -2.03
N LEU A 171 37.30 24.63 -1.55
CA LEU A 171 36.51 23.75 -0.69
C LEU A 171 35.65 22.78 -1.52
N ASP A 172 35.54 21.54 -1.04
CA ASP A 172 34.62 20.53 -1.55
C ASP A 172 33.90 19.85 -0.36
N ASN A 173 32.97 18.96 -0.62
CA ASN A 173 32.26 18.21 0.42
C ASN A 173 33.20 17.22 1.12
N GLY A 174 33.11 17.15 2.45
CA GLY A 174 33.77 16.12 3.25
C GLY A 174 32.99 14.81 3.25
N VAL A 175 33.54 13.79 3.92
CA VAL A 175 32.88 12.47 4.08
C VAL A 175 31.70 12.56 5.06
N GLU A 176 31.87 13.33 6.14
CA GLU A 176 30.85 13.54 7.16
C GLU A 176 30.49 15.02 7.25
N PRO A 177 29.21 15.41 7.16
CA PRO A 177 28.80 16.80 7.31
C PRO A 177 28.91 17.25 8.78
N MET A 178 29.25 18.51 8.98
CA MET A 178 29.24 19.13 10.31
C MET A 178 27.83 19.07 10.93
N THR A 179 27.76 18.81 12.24
CA THR A 179 26.52 18.84 13.02
C THR A 179 26.70 19.70 14.25
N ASP A 180 26.59 21.02 14.06
CA ASP A 180 26.81 22.00 15.12
C ASP A 180 25.48 22.46 15.73
N LEU A 181 25.24 22.13 17.00
CA LEU A 181 24.01 22.48 17.70
C LEU A 181 23.95 23.99 17.99
N LYS A 182 22.88 24.63 17.52
CA LYS A 182 22.62 26.06 17.69
C LYS A 182 21.25 26.32 18.29
N ARG A 183 21.15 27.32 19.17
CA ARG A 183 19.89 27.75 19.80
C ARG A 183 19.79 29.26 19.99
N PRO A 184 18.57 29.81 20.05
CA PRO A 184 18.36 31.22 20.31
C PRO A 184 18.75 31.60 21.75
N GLY A 185 19.34 32.78 21.91
CA GLY A 185 19.65 33.37 23.21
C GLY A 185 20.98 32.95 23.82
N GLN A 186 21.07 33.06 25.14
CA GLN A 186 22.24 32.71 25.93
C GLN A 186 21.90 31.55 26.87
N PHE A 187 22.79 30.56 26.94
CA PHE A 187 22.64 29.44 27.86
C PHE A 187 23.92 29.19 28.66
N PHE A 188 25.08 29.14 27.99
CA PHE A 188 26.40 29.23 28.63
C PHE A 188 27.34 30.07 27.75
N GLY A 189 27.63 31.30 28.16
CA GLY A 189 28.54 32.20 27.43
C GLY A 189 27.82 33.15 26.46
N PRO A 190 28.53 33.67 25.43
CA PRO A 190 27.96 34.62 24.48
C PRO A 190 26.83 34.00 23.64
N PRO A 191 25.95 34.82 23.03
CA PRO A 191 24.89 34.33 22.16
C PRO A 191 25.45 33.48 21.02
N GLU A 192 24.78 32.37 20.73
CA GLU A 192 25.17 31.49 19.62
C GLU A 192 24.82 32.15 18.28
N LYS A 193 25.67 31.92 17.27
CA LYS A 193 25.53 32.46 15.92
C LYS A 193 25.59 31.33 14.91
N LEU A 194 24.81 31.43 13.84
CA LEU A 194 24.96 30.53 12.68
C LEU A 194 26.16 30.97 11.86
N LEU A 195 26.19 32.25 11.44
CA LEU A 195 27.27 32.85 10.68
C LEU A 195 27.47 34.32 11.06
N THR A 196 28.70 34.82 10.92
CA THR A 196 29.09 36.22 11.09
C THR A 196 29.42 36.85 9.74
N PHE A 197 29.03 38.11 9.52
CA PHE A 197 29.33 38.83 8.27
C PHE A 197 30.14 40.11 8.55
N PRO A 198 31.49 40.05 8.48
CA PRO A 198 32.33 41.22 8.75
C PRO A 198 32.25 42.30 7.66
N ALA A 199 31.78 41.94 6.46
CA ALA A 199 31.54 42.84 5.34
C ALA A 199 30.13 42.65 4.78
N SER A 200 29.62 43.68 4.10
CA SER A 200 28.31 43.60 3.44
C SER A 200 28.31 42.46 2.41
N THR A 201 27.36 41.54 2.52
CA THR A 201 27.32 40.32 1.70
C THR A 201 25.93 40.13 1.10
N ALA A 202 25.85 39.93 -0.21
CA ALA A 202 24.62 39.50 -0.87
C ALA A 202 24.53 37.97 -0.82
N ALA A 203 23.48 37.44 -0.22
CA ALA A 203 23.24 36.00 -0.09
C ALA A 203 21.79 35.69 -0.50
N THR A 204 21.49 34.41 -0.70
CA THR A 204 20.11 33.95 -0.95
C THR A 204 19.65 33.07 0.20
N LEU A 205 18.57 33.47 0.86
CA LEU A 205 17.94 32.71 1.94
C LEU A 205 16.79 31.88 1.41
N TYR A 206 16.79 30.59 1.75
CA TYR A 206 15.71 29.65 1.49
C TYR A 206 15.18 29.08 2.80
N ALA A 207 13.93 28.63 2.76
CA ALA A 207 13.31 27.83 3.80
C ALA A 207 12.66 26.61 3.15
N PHE A 208 12.63 25.48 3.85
CA PHE A 208 12.06 24.23 3.38
C PHE A 208 11.23 23.58 4.48
N ASP A 209 10.18 22.90 4.05
CA ASP A 209 9.31 22.14 4.94
C ASP A 209 9.89 20.78 5.34
N ALA A 210 9.11 20.03 6.12
CA ALA A 210 9.45 18.69 6.58
C ALA A 210 9.81 17.71 5.44
N ARG A 211 9.25 17.89 4.24
CA ARG A 211 9.50 17.06 3.05
C ARG A 211 10.59 17.66 2.16
N GLY A 212 11.29 18.71 2.60
CA GLY A 212 12.32 19.38 1.81
C GLY A 212 11.77 20.19 0.64
N ARG A 213 10.48 20.55 0.65
CA ARG A 213 9.90 21.44 -0.37
C ARG A 213 10.06 22.89 0.05
N VAL A 214 10.49 23.74 -0.87
CA VAL A 214 10.70 25.15 -0.58
C VAL A 214 9.43 25.83 -0.09
N ILE A 215 9.61 26.78 0.83
CA ILE A 215 8.59 27.70 1.33
C ILE A 215 9.21 29.10 1.38
N ASP A 216 8.38 30.13 1.32
CA ASP A 216 8.82 31.52 1.41
C ASP A 216 9.38 31.86 2.82
N PRO A 217 10.68 32.16 2.98
CA PRO A 217 11.25 32.52 4.27
C PRO A 217 10.56 33.72 4.93
N GLY A 218 10.13 34.70 4.12
CA GLY A 218 9.39 35.85 4.63
C GLY A 218 8.03 35.45 5.19
N ALA A 219 7.36 34.46 4.59
CA ALA A 219 6.10 33.95 5.12
C ALA A 219 6.31 33.24 6.46
N VAL A 220 7.38 32.44 6.60
CA VAL A 220 7.74 31.81 7.87
C VAL A 220 7.98 32.86 8.96
N ALA A 221 8.74 33.91 8.65
CA ALA A 221 8.99 35.02 9.58
C ALA A 221 7.69 35.70 10.03
N ALA A 222 6.73 35.88 9.11
CA ALA A 222 5.43 36.48 9.40
C ALA A 222 4.51 35.55 10.22
N TRP A 223 4.47 34.25 9.91
CA TRP A 223 3.72 33.26 10.69
C TRP A 223 4.19 33.22 12.14
N TRP A 224 5.50 33.13 12.35
CA TRP A 224 6.10 33.13 13.69
C TRP A 224 5.92 34.46 14.41
N ALA A 225 6.01 35.60 13.72
CA ALA A 225 5.66 36.89 14.31
C ALA A 225 4.17 36.99 14.69
N ARG A 226 3.28 36.27 14.01
CA ARG A 226 1.87 36.17 14.39
C ARG A 226 1.69 35.31 15.65
N LEU A 227 2.40 34.18 15.77
CA LEU A 227 2.35 33.33 16.96
C LEU A 227 2.75 34.10 18.24
N THR A 228 3.75 34.97 18.17
CA THR A 228 4.24 35.73 19.33
C THR A 228 3.25 36.80 19.80
N ARG A 229 2.25 37.16 18.98
CA ARG A 229 1.11 38.00 19.38
C ARG A 229 -0.01 37.20 20.07
N THR A 230 0.02 35.88 19.99
CA THR A 230 -0.84 35.00 20.79
C THR A 230 -0.12 34.55 22.05
N PHE A 231 1.13 34.09 21.93
CA PHE A 231 1.88 33.45 23.00
C PHE A 231 2.91 34.38 23.65
N THR A 232 2.74 34.69 24.94
CA THR A 232 3.59 35.67 25.65
C THR A 232 5.01 35.20 25.94
N ASN A 233 5.22 33.87 26.07
CA ASN A 233 6.48 33.26 26.49
C ASN A 233 7.16 32.44 25.37
N LEU A 234 6.91 32.79 24.10
CA LEU A 234 7.48 32.08 22.95
C LEU A 234 8.90 32.54 22.57
N PHE A 235 9.34 33.74 22.97
CA PHE A 235 10.72 34.18 22.73
C PHE A 235 11.69 33.64 23.78
N ALA A 236 12.90 33.27 23.34
CA ALA A 236 13.99 32.94 24.25
C ALA A 236 14.33 34.11 25.18
N ALA A 237 14.82 33.82 26.39
CA ALA A 237 15.16 34.87 27.35
C ALA A 237 16.34 35.73 26.86
N GLY A 238 16.25 37.05 27.07
CA GLY A 238 17.34 37.99 26.78
C GLY A 238 17.58 38.31 25.31
N VAL A 239 16.75 37.80 24.38
CA VAL A 239 16.84 38.14 22.95
C VAL A 239 15.93 39.31 22.59
N THR A 240 16.26 40.02 21.51
CA THR A 240 15.35 40.97 20.88
C THR A 240 14.10 40.22 20.40
N GLN A 241 12.93 40.61 20.88
CA GLN A 241 11.64 39.94 20.60
C GLN A 241 11.11 40.28 19.21
N ARG A 242 11.79 39.83 18.15
CA ARG A 242 11.36 39.94 16.75
C ARG A 242 11.82 38.73 15.96
N THR A 243 11.16 38.45 14.85
CA THR A 243 11.65 37.51 13.82
C THR A 243 12.50 38.29 12.80
N ALA A 244 12.16 38.28 11.51
CA ALA A 244 12.71 39.18 10.50
C ALA A 244 11.61 40.12 10.00
N THR A 245 11.96 41.37 9.70
CA THR A 245 11.04 42.31 9.02
C THR A 245 10.84 41.84 7.58
N VAL A 246 9.65 42.03 7.00
CA VAL A 246 9.29 41.47 5.68
C VAL A 246 8.54 42.47 4.81
N ASP A 247 8.82 42.44 3.51
CA ASP A 247 7.98 43.13 2.53
C ASP A 247 6.68 42.34 2.27
N PRO A 248 5.49 43.00 2.24
CA PRO A 248 4.21 42.33 2.01
C PRO A 248 4.15 41.61 0.67
N ARG A 249 3.66 40.36 0.67
CA ARG A 249 3.45 39.54 -0.53
C ARG A 249 2.59 38.33 -0.20
N LEU A 250 1.69 37.93 -1.08
CA LEU A 250 0.91 36.71 -0.93
C LEU A 250 1.20 35.80 -2.13
N THR A 251 1.88 34.68 -1.89
CA THR A 251 2.38 33.77 -2.93
C THR A 251 1.72 32.40 -2.86
N VAL A 252 1.42 31.83 -4.03
CA VAL A 252 0.90 30.48 -4.17
C VAL A 252 1.85 29.66 -5.00
N GLN A 253 2.18 28.45 -4.57
CA GLN A 253 2.85 27.46 -5.42
C GLN A 253 1.84 26.42 -5.90
N LEU A 254 1.86 26.12 -7.20
CA LEU A 254 1.04 25.09 -7.83
C LEU A 254 1.80 23.76 -7.83
N VAL A 255 1.22 22.74 -7.20
CA VAL A 255 1.85 21.42 -7.03
C VAL A 255 0.90 20.26 -7.39
N GLY A 256 1.42 19.05 -7.51
CA GLY A 256 0.66 17.81 -7.54
C GLY A 256 0.29 17.33 -6.12
N PRO A 257 -0.49 16.24 -6.00
CA PRO A 257 -0.86 15.66 -4.69
C PRO A 257 0.33 15.10 -3.89
N ASP A 258 1.46 14.86 -4.56
CA ASP A 258 2.75 14.37 -4.07
C ASP A 258 3.77 15.51 -3.80
N ASP A 259 3.31 16.77 -3.83
CA ASP A 259 4.15 17.99 -3.85
C ASP A 259 5.16 18.06 -5.00
N ALA A 260 4.99 17.26 -6.05
CA ALA A 260 5.73 17.44 -7.31
C ALA A 260 5.20 18.69 -8.05
N PRO A 261 5.91 19.19 -9.06
CA PRO A 261 5.35 20.22 -9.94
C PRO A 261 4.04 19.75 -10.59
N ALA A 262 3.03 20.63 -10.62
CA ALA A 262 1.76 20.33 -11.28
C ALA A 262 1.97 20.00 -12.78
N SER A 263 1.32 18.95 -13.26
CA SER A 263 1.51 18.51 -14.65
C SER A 263 0.96 19.53 -15.65
N ALA A 264 1.59 19.64 -16.82
CA ALA A 264 1.14 20.55 -17.89
C ALA A 264 -0.32 20.30 -18.30
N ALA A 265 -0.78 19.05 -18.23
CA ALA A 265 -2.13 18.64 -18.59
C ALA A 265 -3.20 19.22 -17.65
N ILE A 266 -2.97 19.20 -16.33
CA ILE A 266 -3.93 19.82 -15.38
C ILE A 266 -3.83 21.35 -15.40
N LEU A 267 -2.63 21.89 -15.63
CA LEU A 267 -2.41 23.33 -15.74
C LEU A 267 -3.13 23.95 -16.94
N SER A 268 -3.35 23.20 -18.04
CA SER A 268 -4.14 23.70 -19.18
C SER A 268 -5.62 23.92 -18.85
N ARG A 269 -6.12 23.26 -17.80
CA ARG A 269 -7.47 23.46 -17.27
C ARG A 269 -7.56 24.62 -16.28
N LEU A 270 -6.44 25.10 -15.76
CA LEU A 270 -6.42 26.10 -14.71
C LEU A 270 -6.79 27.49 -15.24
N THR A 271 -7.86 28.05 -14.70
CA THR A 271 -8.25 29.45 -14.84
C THR A 271 -7.99 30.16 -13.51
N VAL A 272 -7.38 31.34 -13.56
CA VAL A 272 -7.04 32.12 -12.36
C VAL A 272 -7.70 33.50 -12.38
N THR A 273 -8.02 34.03 -11.20
CA THR A 273 -8.59 35.38 -11.01
C THR A 273 -7.82 36.12 -9.93
N ASN A 274 -7.51 37.41 -10.14
CA ASN A 274 -6.68 38.24 -9.25
C ASN A 274 -5.32 37.58 -8.90
N VAL A 275 -4.69 36.96 -9.90
CA VAL A 275 -3.39 36.29 -9.76
C VAL A 275 -2.53 36.63 -10.98
N THR A 276 -1.25 36.88 -10.76
CA THR A 276 -0.25 37.15 -11.81
C THR A 276 0.86 36.10 -11.82
N GLY A 277 1.56 35.97 -12.94
CA GLY A 277 2.66 35.03 -13.18
C GLY A 277 2.25 33.85 -14.08
N SER A 278 3.23 33.22 -14.73
CA SER A 278 3.05 32.04 -15.60
C SER A 278 3.79 30.77 -15.12
N GLY A 279 4.76 30.88 -14.21
CA GLY A 279 5.53 29.76 -13.64
C GLY A 279 4.80 28.89 -12.59
N PRO A 280 5.50 28.04 -11.83
CA PRO A 280 4.89 27.26 -10.74
C PRO A 280 4.47 28.13 -9.55
N VAL A 281 5.10 29.30 -9.39
CA VAL A 281 4.75 30.30 -8.39
C VAL A 281 3.81 31.34 -8.99
N ARG A 282 2.82 31.73 -8.21
CA ARG A 282 1.73 32.64 -8.52
C ARG A 282 1.66 33.69 -7.44
N VAL A 283 1.24 34.89 -7.81
CA VAL A 283 1.23 36.04 -6.90
C VAL A 283 -0.17 36.63 -6.89
N ARG A 284 -0.75 36.87 -5.72
CA ARG A 284 -2.03 37.57 -5.62
C ARG A 284 -1.88 39.01 -6.16
N GLY A 285 -2.84 39.43 -6.98
CA GLY A 285 -2.95 40.80 -7.43
C GLY A 285 -3.42 41.77 -6.33
N GLY A 286 -3.49 43.05 -6.67
CA GLY A 286 -3.86 44.13 -5.74
C GLY A 286 -5.35 44.37 -5.53
N ALA A 287 -6.24 43.65 -6.23
CA ALA A 287 -7.69 43.87 -6.11
C ALA A 287 -8.25 43.35 -4.78
N ASP A 288 -9.39 43.90 -4.33
CA ASP A 288 -10.14 43.42 -3.15
C ASP A 288 -10.77 42.02 -3.33
N ALA A 289 -10.67 41.45 -4.54
CA ALA A 289 -11.12 40.11 -4.86
C ALA A 289 -10.17 39.02 -4.31
N ALA A 290 -10.68 37.82 -4.09
CA ALA A 290 -9.86 36.65 -3.72
C ALA A 290 -8.90 36.25 -4.87
N ALA A 291 -7.75 35.67 -4.52
CA ALA A 291 -6.95 34.89 -5.47
C ALA A 291 -7.72 33.59 -5.76
N GLY A 292 -8.38 33.55 -6.92
CA GLY A 292 -9.23 32.44 -7.32
C GLY A 292 -8.51 31.48 -8.27
N PHE A 293 -8.69 30.18 -8.04
CA PHE A 293 -8.19 29.09 -8.88
C PHE A 293 -9.35 28.14 -9.19
N ALA A 294 -9.61 27.88 -10.47
CA ALA A 294 -10.69 26.99 -10.92
C ALA A 294 -10.28 26.18 -12.16
N LEU A 295 -10.78 24.95 -12.30
CA LEU A 295 -10.39 24.02 -13.37
C LEU A 295 -11.38 24.03 -14.56
N THR A 296 -11.63 25.22 -15.13
CA THR A 296 -12.64 25.46 -16.17
C THR A 296 -12.08 25.73 -17.58
N GLY A 297 -10.76 25.85 -17.75
CA GLY A 297 -10.11 26.09 -19.05
C GLY A 297 -9.91 24.81 -19.87
N GLY A 298 -9.23 24.91 -21.01
CA GLY A 298 -8.76 23.76 -21.80
C GLY A 298 -9.84 22.83 -22.34
N THR A 299 -9.46 21.62 -22.76
CA THR A 299 -10.40 20.59 -23.21
C THR A 299 -10.67 19.57 -22.11
N VAL A 300 -11.84 18.91 -22.16
CA VAL A 300 -12.18 17.86 -21.19
C VAL A 300 -11.13 16.74 -21.17
N ASP A 301 -10.59 16.38 -22.34
CA ASP A 301 -9.65 15.26 -22.48
C ASP A 301 -8.25 15.55 -21.90
N ASP A 302 -7.85 16.81 -21.72
CA ASP A 302 -6.54 17.14 -21.14
C ASP A 302 -6.44 16.69 -19.67
N ALA A 303 -7.54 16.84 -18.92
CA ALA A 303 -7.67 16.39 -17.53
C ALA A 303 -9.16 16.18 -17.22
N PRO A 304 -9.68 14.95 -17.42
CA PRO A 304 -11.11 14.67 -17.37
C PRO A 304 -11.76 14.81 -16.00
N LEU A 305 -11.02 14.50 -14.93
CA LEU A 305 -11.51 14.56 -13.55
C LEU A 305 -10.61 15.49 -12.73
N PRO A 306 -10.64 16.80 -13.02
CA PRO A 306 -9.69 17.74 -12.45
C PRO A 306 -10.18 18.21 -11.07
N LEU A 307 -9.32 18.11 -10.05
CA LEU A 307 -9.57 18.60 -8.69
C LEU A 307 -8.38 19.43 -8.19
N LEU A 308 -8.66 20.33 -7.23
CA LEU A 308 -7.62 21.08 -6.53
C LEU A 308 -7.94 21.34 -5.06
N ALA A 309 -6.91 21.49 -4.23
CA ALA A 309 -7.01 21.75 -2.79
C ALA A 309 -5.92 22.70 -2.31
N ALA A 310 -6.22 23.54 -1.31
CA ALA A 310 -5.19 24.25 -0.56
C ALA A 310 -4.52 23.29 0.44
N LEU A 311 -3.19 23.21 0.47
CA LEU A 311 -2.46 22.35 1.40
C LEU A 311 -2.02 23.13 2.66
N PRO A 312 -1.92 22.47 3.83
CA PRO A 312 -2.14 21.04 4.07
C PRO A 312 -3.58 20.65 4.50
N ALA A 313 -4.48 21.61 4.66
CA ALA A 313 -5.75 21.43 5.38
C ALA A 313 -7.04 21.55 4.53
N GLY A 314 -6.92 21.87 3.24
CA GLY A 314 -8.07 21.99 2.35
C GLY A 314 -8.71 20.64 2.02
N THR A 315 -9.70 20.69 1.14
CA THR A 315 -10.36 19.50 0.59
C THR A 315 -10.35 19.64 -0.92
N TYR A 316 -10.06 18.55 -1.63
CA TYR A 316 -10.07 18.57 -3.09
C TYR A 316 -11.46 18.87 -3.62
N GLY A 317 -11.54 19.84 -4.54
CA GLY A 317 -12.78 20.27 -5.17
C GLY A 317 -12.52 20.99 -6.49
N ALA A 318 -13.54 21.66 -7.03
CA ALA A 318 -13.46 22.32 -8.33
C ALA A 318 -12.75 23.69 -8.30
N ALA A 319 -12.65 24.32 -7.12
CA ALA A 319 -12.09 25.65 -6.97
C ALA A 319 -11.52 25.90 -5.56
N VAL A 320 -10.55 26.82 -5.48
CA VAL A 320 -9.97 27.34 -4.25
C VAL A 320 -9.90 28.86 -4.35
N ASN A 321 -10.30 29.54 -3.28
CA ASN A 321 -10.22 30.99 -3.16
C ASN A 321 -9.40 31.35 -1.93
N LEU A 322 -8.37 32.17 -2.10
CA LEU A 322 -7.46 32.58 -1.03
C LEU A 322 -7.51 34.09 -0.84
N TRP A 323 -7.33 34.54 0.41
CA TRP A 323 -7.10 35.95 0.78
C TRP A 323 -8.17 36.90 0.22
N ALA A 324 -9.44 36.55 0.43
CA ALA A 324 -10.56 37.45 0.13
C ALA A 324 -10.43 38.73 0.96
N GLY A 325 -10.44 39.91 0.32
CA GLY A 325 -10.23 41.18 1.01
C GLY A 325 -8.79 41.47 1.46
N GLY A 326 -7.81 40.62 1.13
CA GLY A 326 -6.39 40.85 1.41
C GLY A 326 -5.80 39.87 2.44
N ALA A 327 -4.76 40.33 3.17
CA ALA A 327 -4.08 39.53 4.18
C ALA A 327 -5.04 39.08 5.30
N VAL A 328 -4.96 37.81 5.70
CA VAL A 328 -5.80 37.24 6.77
C VAL A 328 -4.99 37.18 8.06
N GLY A 329 -5.59 37.62 9.18
CA GLY A 329 -4.99 37.50 10.50
C GLY A 329 -3.69 38.29 10.69
N ASP A 330 -3.56 39.45 10.01
CA ASP A 330 -2.37 40.32 10.00
C ASP A 330 -1.10 39.67 9.41
N VAL A 331 -1.24 38.56 8.68
CA VAL A 331 -0.16 37.90 7.96
C VAL A 331 0.01 38.58 6.59
N THR A 332 0.73 39.71 6.56
CA THR A 332 0.93 40.53 5.34
C THR A 332 1.88 39.90 4.33
N ARG A 333 2.69 38.93 4.77
CA ARG A 333 3.55 38.06 3.96
C ARG A 333 3.14 36.61 4.19
N ASP A 334 2.56 35.96 3.19
CA ASP A 334 1.99 34.61 3.33
C ASP A 334 2.30 33.72 2.11
N PHE A 335 2.29 32.42 2.34
CA PHE A 335 2.58 31.38 1.35
C PHE A 335 1.64 30.19 1.52
N VAL A 336 1.07 29.72 0.41
CA VAL A 336 0.19 28.55 0.38
C VAL A 336 0.52 27.68 -0.83
N ARG A 337 0.35 26.37 -0.70
CA ARG A 337 0.36 25.48 -1.86
C ARG A 337 -1.07 25.16 -2.29
N VAL A 338 -1.29 25.14 -3.60
CA VAL A 338 -2.51 24.61 -4.20
C VAL A 338 -2.13 23.36 -4.98
N ALA A 339 -2.59 22.21 -4.52
CA ALA A 339 -2.40 20.95 -5.20
C ALA A 339 -3.45 20.78 -6.30
N LEU A 340 -3.04 20.26 -7.45
CA LEU A 340 -3.88 20.01 -8.62
C LEU A 340 -3.70 18.57 -9.06
N VAL A 341 -4.79 17.88 -9.37
CA VAL A 341 -4.78 16.48 -9.80
C VAL A 341 -5.82 16.26 -10.89
N ASP A 342 -5.46 15.48 -11.91
CA ASP A 342 -6.43 14.79 -12.73
C ASP A 342 -6.57 13.38 -12.18
N VAL A 343 -7.69 13.09 -11.52
CA VAL A 343 -7.88 11.82 -10.80
C VAL A 343 -7.83 10.64 -11.76
N GLU A 344 -8.32 10.79 -13.00
CA GLU A 344 -8.32 9.71 -13.97
C GLU A 344 -6.89 9.27 -14.32
N ARG A 345 -6.05 10.21 -14.75
CA ARG A 345 -4.65 9.93 -15.05
C ARG A 345 -3.86 9.52 -13.81
N HIS A 346 -4.17 10.10 -12.64
CA HIS A 346 -3.48 9.76 -11.40
C HIS A 346 -3.67 8.29 -11.01
N LEU A 347 -4.90 7.77 -11.14
CA LEU A 347 -5.24 6.39 -10.78
C LEU A 347 -4.91 5.36 -11.86
N THR A 348 -5.09 5.70 -13.14
CA THR A 348 -4.91 4.74 -14.25
C THR A 348 -3.50 4.78 -14.85
N GLY A 349 -2.76 5.86 -14.63
CA GLY A 349 -1.49 6.13 -15.30
C GLY A 349 -1.61 6.51 -16.78
N GLN A 350 -2.83 6.47 -17.36
CA GLN A 350 -3.07 6.70 -18.78
C GLN A 350 -3.68 8.07 -19.05
N PRO A 351 -3.07 8.91 -19.91
CA PRO A 351 -3.73 10.12 -20.40
C PRO A 351 -4.76 9.79 -21.50
N ARG A 352 -5.73 10.68 -21.76
CA ARG A 352 -6.60 10.59 -22.95
C ARG A 352 -5.99 11.21 -24.21
N VAL A 353 -4.94 11.99 -24.04
CA VAL A 353 -4.22 12.65 -25.14
C VAL A 353 -2.76 12.25 -25.05
N ALA A 354 -2.27 11.64 -26.12
CA ALA A 354 -0.85 11.30 -26.23
C ALA A 354 0.00 12.58 -26.33
N GLY A 355 1.17 12.55 -25.68
CA GLY A 355 2.13 13.65 -25.75
C GLY A 355 2.67 13.86 -27.17
N SER A 356 3.21 15.04 -27.44
CA SER A 356 3.88 15.33 -28.72
C SER A 356 5.05 14.36 -28.93
N GLY A 357 5.07 13.66 -30.07
CA GLY A 357 6.11 12.68 -30.39
C GLY A 357 5.91 11.29 -29.79
N ALA A 358 4.77 11.03 -29.12
CA ALA A 358 4.41 9.70 -28.64
C ALA A 358 4.45 8.66 -29.77
N ASN A 359 4.95 7.45 -29.45
CA ASN A 359 4.99 6.34 -30.40
C ASN A 359 3.57 5.83 -30.74
N ALA A 360 3.46 4.84 -31.61
CA ALA A 360 2.15 4.32 -32.02
C ALA A 360 1.40 3.63 -30.87
N ASP A 361 2.11 2.94 -29.97
CA ASP A 361 1.51 2.25 -28.83
C ASP A 361 0.98 3.22 -27.77
N ASP A 362 1.75 4.28 -27.44
CA ASP A 362 1.34 5.35 -26.54
C ASP A 362 0.09 6.08 -27.04
N ARG A 363 0.06 6.41 -28.34
CA ARG A 363 -1.12 7.03 -28.97
C ARG A 363 -2.33 6.11 -28.89
N ARG A 364 -2.15 4.83 -29.19
CA ARG A 364 -3.23 3.84 -29.10
C ARG A 364 -3.79 3.71 -27.68
N ARG A 365 -2.93 3.65 -26.67
CA ARG A 365 -3.36 3.58 -25.26
C ARG A 365 -4.09 4.84 -24.82
N ALA A 366 -3.62 6.01 -25.27
CA ALA A 366 -4.33 7.26 -25.03
C ALA A 366 -5.71 7.28 -25.69
N ASP A 367 -5.81 6.79 -26.93
CA ASP A 367 -7.10 6.64 -27.63
C ASP A 367 -8.02 5.61 -26.94
N ASP A 368 -7.48 4.49 -26.45
CA ASP A 368 -8.21 3.48 -25.68
C ASP A 368 -8.79 4.09 -24.38
N GLN A 369 -8.03 4.97 -23.71
CA GLN A 369 -8.49 5.68 -22.51
C GLN A 369 -9.42 6.86 -22.82
N LYS A 370 -9.31 7.47 -24.01
CA LYS A 370 -10.21 8.54 -24.46
C LYS A 370 -11.61 8.03 -24.77
N ARG A 371 -11.70 6.88 -25.45
CA ARG A 371 -12.95 6.26 -25.89
C ARG A 371 -13.85 5.89 -24.71
N SER A 372 -15.11 6.31 -24.80
CA SER A 372 -16.11 6.03 -23.76
C SER A 372 -16.42 4.54 -23.60
N SER A 373 -16.28 3.77 -24.68
CA SER A 373 -16.55 2.34 -24.72
C SER A 373 -15.40 1.48 -24.18
N THR A 374 -14.15 1.99 -24.12
CA THR A 374 -12.98 1.18 -23.71
C THR A 374 -12.26 1.66 -22.46
N ARG A 375 -12.43 2.91 -22.06
CA ARG A 375 -11.68 3.50 -20.93
C ARG A 375 -11.91 2.77 -19.62
N THR A 376 -10.86 2.77 -18.80
CA THR A 376 -10.94 2.38 -17.39
C THR A 376 -11.81 3.40 -16.66
N LEU A 377 -12.81 2.94 -15.92
CA LEU A 377 -13.70 3.83 -15.17
C LEU A 377 -13.04 4.27 -13.87
N VAL A 378 -13.15 5.56 -13.60
CA VAL A 378 -12.68 6.21 -12.36
C VAL A 378 -13.85 7.01 -11.83
N ALA A 379 -14.22 6.78 -10.57
CA ALA A 379 -15.29 7.53 -9.91
C ALA A 379 -15.15 7.50 -8.38
N GLN A 380 -16.01 8.25 -7.69
CA GLN A 380 -16.07 8.25 -6.22
C GLN A 380 -16.56 6.90 -5.67
N ALA A 381 -15.90 6.43 -4.63
CA ALA A 381 -15.96 5.10 -4.05
C ALA A 381 -16.33 5.08 -2.55
N THR A 382 -16.72 6.24 -2.02
CA THR A 382 -17.33 6.36 -0.68
C THR A 382 -18.54 7.28 -0.77
N VAL A 383 -19.49 7.10 0.13
CA VAL A 383 -20.71 7.93 0.16
C VAL A 383 -20.84 8.78 1.42
N ASN A 384 -20.01 8.51 2.43
CA ASN A 384 -19.95 9.28 3.67
C ASN A 384 -18.50 9.72 3.98
N ALA A 385 -18.36 10.90 4.58
CA ALA A 385 -17.06 11.55 4.83
C ALA A 385 -16.12 10.81 5.79
N GLY A 386 -16.56 9.75 6.47
CA GLY A 386 -15.75 8.94 7.39
C GLY A 386 -15.38 7.55 6.87
N GLU A 387 -15.81 7.20 5.66
CA GLU A 387 -15.55 5.87 5.09
C GLU A 387 -14.14 5.78 4.50
N SER A 388 -13.56 4.58 4.54
CA SER A 388 -12.32 4.23 3.86
C SER A 388 -12.61 3.22 2.76
N VAL A 389 -11.89 3.34 1.64
CA VAL A 389 -11.92 2.34 0.58
C VAL A 389 -10.96 1.21 0.92
N LEU A 390 -9.78 1.54 1.46
CA LEU A 390 -8.67 0.61 1.63
C LEU A 390 -8.83 -0.22 2.90
N LEU A 391 -8.65 -1.54 2.78
CA LEU A 391 -8.82 -2.53 3.85
C LEU A 391 -7.49 -3.23 4.10
N ALA A 392 -6.89 -3.02 5.28
CA ALA A 392 -5.50 -3.39 5.55
C ALA A 392 -5.26 -4.87 5.91
N THR A 393 -6.31 -5.65 6.15
CA THR A 393 -6.22 -7.05 6.59
C THR A 393 -7.19 -7.98 5.85
N ALA A 394 -6.92 -9.28 5.88
CA ALA A 394 -7.78 -10.33 5.34
C ALA A 394 -9.19 -10.28 5.94
N ASP A 395 -9.31 -10.16 7.27
CA ASP A 395 -10.62 -10.05 7.92
C ASP A 395 -11.38 -8.78 7.55
N ALA A 396 -10.67 -7.65 7.35
CA ALA A 396 -11.30 -6.43 6.86
C ALA A 396 -11.81 -6.60 5.42
N ALA A 397 -11.01 -7.20 4.53
CA ALA A 397 -11.40 -7.52 3.16
C ALA A 397 -12.60 -8.49 3.12
N MET A 398 -12.59 -9.52 3.97
CA MET A 398 -13.70 -10.46 4.11
C MET A 398 -14.97 -9.79 4.62
N SER A 399 -14.85 -8.90 5.62
CA SER A 399 -15.97 -8.10 6.09
C SER A 399 -16.54 -7.22 4.98
N GLY A 400 -15.69 -6.72 4.07
CA GLY A 400 -16.12 -6.01 2.87
C GLY A 400 -16.96 -6.88 1.94
N LEU A 401 -16.50 -8.10 1.62
CA LEU A 401 -17.24 -9.06 0.80
C LEU A 401 -18.61 -9.41 1.41
N LEU A 402 -18.65 -9.72 2.71
CA LEU A 402 -19.89 -10.05 3.41
C LEU A 402 -20.88 -8.89 3.43
N ALA A 403 -20.37 -7.66 3.62
CA ALA A 403 -21.22 -6.48 3.60
C ALA A 403 -21.89 -6.29 2.22
N VAL A 404 -21.19 -6.62 1.13
CA VAL A 404 -21.78 -6.63 -0.21
C VAL A 404 -22.85 -7.70 -0.33
N LEU A 405 -22.58 -8.95 0.08
CA LEU A 405 -23.58 -10.04 0.05
C LEU A 405 -24.84 -9.68 0.86
N SER A 406 -24.69 -8.99 1.99
CA SER A 406 -25.81 -8.55 2.82
C SER A 406 -26.60 -7.35 2.25
N SER A 407 -26.11 -6.72 1.18
CA SER A 407 -26.69 -5.48 0.65
C SER A 407 -27.76 -5.68 -0.43
N GLY A 408 -27.91 -6.90 -0.95
CA GLY A 408 -28.88 -7.27 -1.97
C GLY A 408 -28.42 -8.48 -2.78
N SER A 409 -29.09 -8.77 -3.90
CA SER A 409 -28.67 -9.85 -4.81
C SER A 409 -27.32 -9.55 -5.43
N ALA A 410 -26.31 -10.31 -5.03
CA ALA A 410 -24.92 -10.07 -5.33
C ALA A 410 -24.39 -10.98 -6.44
N THR A 411 -23.45 -10.46 -7.22
CA THR A 411 -22.59 -11.28 -8.08
C THR A 411 -21.23 -11.40 -7.42
N MET A 412 -20.71 -12.61 -7.26
CA MET A 412 -19.41 -12.90 -6.67
C MET A 412 -18.56 -13.77 -7.60
N VAL A 413 -17.27 -13.43 -7.70
CA VAL A 413 -16.25 -14.22 -8.38
C VAL A 413 -15.14 -14.55 -7.40
N ALA A 414 -14.68 -15.79 -7.41
CA ALA A 414 -13.55 -16.24 -6.60
C ALA A 414 -12.90 -17.49 -7.22
N PRO A 415 -11.60 -17.77 -6.99
CA PRO A 415 -11.05 -19.07 -7.34
C PRO A 415 -11.70 -20.18 -6.51
N VAL A 416 -11.77 -19.97 -5.19
CA VAL A 416 -12.35 -20.90 -4.22
C VAL A 416 -13.19 -20.14 -3.23
N LEU A 417 -14.21 -20.80 -2.68
CA LEU A 417 -15.10 -20.29 -1.67
C LEU A 417 -15.48 -21.44 -0.74
N ASP A 418 -15.62 -21.20 0.55
CA ASP A 418 -16.40 -22.08 1.42
C ASP A 418 -17.50 -21.29 2.14
N ARG A 419 -18.59 -21.98 2.50
CA ARG A 419 -19.67 -21.37 3.29
C ARG A 419 -19.20 -20.89 4.67
N ALA A 420 -18.14 -21.48 5.22
CA ALA A 420 -17.58 -21.11 6.51
C ALA A 420 -16.80 -19.79 6.49
N ALA A 421 -16.43 -19.28 5.31
CA ALA A 421 -15.65 -18.08 5.15
C ALA A 421 -16.36 -16.88 5.75
N GLY A 422 -15.61 -16.08 6.49
CA GLY A 422 -16.18 -14.94 7.17
C GLY A 422 -15.14 -14.06 7.84
N ALA A 423 -15.59 -12.97 8.45
CA ALA A 423 -14.72 -12.06 9.18
C ALA A 423 -14.75 -12.38 10.68
N LEU A 424 -13.59 -12.30 11.33
CA LEU A 424 -13.46 -12.42 12.77
C LEU A 424 -13.12 -11.07 13.40
N SER A 425 -13.54 -10.93 14.66
CA SER A 425 -13.07 -9.87 15.54
C SER A 425 -11.95 -10.41 16.40
N ALA A 426 -10.92 -9.61 16.63
CA ALA A 426 -9.85 -9.99 17.55
C ALA A 426 -10.43 -10.26 18.95
N PRO A 427 -10.02 -11.34 19.64
CA PRO A 427 -10.45 -11.61 20.99
C PRO A 427 -9.91 -10.53 21.94
N SER A 428 -10.54 -10.38 23.11
CA SER A 428 -10.05 -9.55 24.22
C SER A 428 -9.39 -10.47 25.26
N PRO A 429 -8.08 -10.71 25.22
CA PRO A 429 -7.43 -11.64 26.14
C PRO A 429 -7.38 -11.06 27.56
N PRO A 430 -7.27 -11.91 28.59
CA PRO A 430 -7.21 -11.45 29.98
C PRO A 430 -5.93 -10.65 30.24
N THR A 431 -5.98 -9.72 31.19
CA THR A 431 -4.82 -8.94 31.65
C THR A 431 -3.90 -9.72 32.59
N VAL A 432 -4.34 -10.90 33.04
CA VAL A 432 -3.51 -11.82 33.83
C VAL A 432 -2.39 -12.38 32.97
N GLY A 433 -1.16 -12.34 33.47
CA GLY A 433 0.00 -12.87 32.75
C GLY A 433 0.01 -14.39 32.65
N ALA A 434 0.47 -14.91 31.51
CA ALA A 434 0.66 -16.34 31.31
C ALA A 434 1.72 -16.91 32.30
N PRO A 435 1.53 -18.13 32.82
CA PRO A 435 2.45 -18.73 33.78
C PRO A 435 3.78 -19.10 33.11
N ALA A 436 4.88 -19.08 33.86
CA ALA A 436 6.20 -19.44 33.33
C ALA A 436 6.31 -20.90 32.86
N ALA A 437 5.47 -21.79 33.39
CA ALA A 437 5.32 -23.18 32.96
C ALA A 437 3.84 -23.55 32.89
N LEU A 438 3.47 -24.49 32.02
CA LEU A 438 2.12 -25.01 31.95
C LEU A 438 1.84 -25.86 33.21
N PRO A 439 0.80 -25.53 34.01
CA PRO A 439 0.50 -26.24 35.25
C PRO A 439 -0.17 -27.59 34.98
N GLY A 440 -1.01 -27.68 33.94
CA GLY A 440 -1.63 -28.93 33.51
C GLY A 440 -0.73 -29.73 32.57
N ALA A 441 -0.81 -31.07 32.67
CA ALA A 441 -0.19 -31.94 31.68
C ALA A 441 -0.79 -31.69 30.28
N VAL A 442 0.05 -31.73 29.25
CA VAL A 442 -0.39 -31.67 27.85
C VAL A 442 -0.66 -33.10 27.38
N THR A 443 -1.87 -33.36 26.91
CA THR A 443 -2.28 -34.67 26.39
C THR A 443 -2.77 -34.54 24.95
N ILE A 444 -2.55 -35.59 24.15
CA ILE A 444 -3.08 -35.69 22.78
C ILE A 444 -3.89 -36.96 22.60
N THR A 445 -5.00 -36.88 21.88
CA THR A 445 -5.89 -38.01 21.58
C THR A 445 -6.24 -38.01 20.10
N ALA A 446 -6.21 -39.18 19.46
CA ALA A 446 -6.63 -39.32 18.07
C ALA A 446 -8.14 -39.09 17.92
N LEU A 447 -8.55 -38.45 16.82
CA LEU A 447 -9.94 -38.16 16.50
C LEU A 447 -10.46 -39.18 15.49
N THR A 448 -11.69 -39.67 15.69
CA THR A 448 -12.42 -40.42 14.63
C THR A 448 -12.57 -39.53 13.40
N GLY A 449 -12.20 -40.04 12.22
CA GLY A 449 -12.17 -39.25 10.98
C GLY A 449 -11.02 -38.25 10.90
N GLY A 450 -10.05 -38.33 11.82
CA GLY A 450 -8.92 -37.42 11.91
C GLY A 450 -7.59 -38.04 11.48
N GLY A 451 -7.57 -38.96 10.51
CA GLY A 451 -6.34 -39.52 9.94
C GLY A 451 -6.48 -40.97 9.50
N THR A 452 -5.68 -41.36 8.52
CA THR A 452 -5.71 -42.70 7.92
C THR A 452 -4.33 -43.34 8.02
N ASP A 453 -4.28 -44.64 8.30
CA ASP A 453 -3.05 -45.43 8.18
C ASP A 453 -2.90 -45.88 6.73
N ASP A 454 -1.81 -45.43 6.08
CA ASP A 454 -1.44 -45.77 4.72
C ASP A 454 -0.10 -46.53 4.76
N ASP A 455 -0.20 -47.87 4.74
CA ASP A 455 0.93 -48.81 4.80
C ASP A 455 1.98 -48.48 5.89
N GLY A 456 1.52 -48.13 7.10
CA GLY A 456 2.37 -47.84 8.26
C GLY A 456 2.77 -46.36 8.41
N THR A 457 2.37 -45.51 7.46
CA THR A 457 2.47 -44.05 7.58
C THR A 457 1.10 -43.47 7.83
N VAL A 458 0.93 -42.75 8.94
CA VAL A 458 -0.33 -42.05 9.21
C VAL A 458 -0.34 -40.75 8.42
N VAL A 459 -1.32 -40.61 7.53
CA VAL A 459 -1.49 -39.44 6.67
C VAL A 459 -2.64 -38.55 7.13
N GLY A 460 -2.47 -37.23 6.99
CA GLY A 460 -3.53 -36.25 7.24
C GLY A 460 -4.03 -36.19 8.69
N GLN A 461 -3.23 -36.63 9.65
CA GLN A 461 -3.67 -36.82 11.04
C GLN A 461 -4.02 -35.49 11.74
N ARG A 462 -5.18 -35.43 12.38
CA ARG A 462 -5.62 -34.37 13.30
C ARG A 462 -5.89 -34.98 14.67
N VAL A 463 -5.31 -34.38 15.69
CA VAL A 463 -5.43 -34.84 17.09
C VAL A 463 -6.05 -33.76 17.96
N LEU A 464 -6.75 -34.18 19.00
CA LEU A 464 -7.23 -33.28 20.05
C LEU A 464 -6.11 -33.12 21.08
N LEU A 465 -5.54 -31.92 21.17
CA LEU A 465 -4.66 -31.52 22.27
C LEU A 465 -5.49 -30.91 23.39
N GLN A 466 -5.19 -31.31 24.62
CA GLN A 466 -5.81 -30.76 25.83
C GLN A 466 -4.76 -30.42 26.88
N THR A 467 -4.99 -29.32 27.58
CA THR A 467 -4.29 -28.95 28.81
C THR A 467 -5.19 -28.08 29.68
N THR A 468 -4.75 -27.77 30.89
CA THR A 468 -5.47 -26.92 31.84
C THR A 468 -4.53 -25.85 32.41
N VAL A 469 -5.09 -24.67 32.61
CA VAL A 469 -4.46 -23.51 33.22
C VAL A 469 -5.37 -22.95 34.32
N ASP A 470 -4.92 -21.90 35.00
CA ASP A 470 -5.73 -21.22 36.01
C ASP A 470 -7.01 -20.62 35.36
N PRO A 471 -8.21 -20.82 35.92
CA PRO A 471 -9.46 -20.26 35.39
C PRO A 471 -9.44 -18.72 35.21
N SER A 472 -8.58 -17.99 35.93
CA SER A 472 -8.37 -16.55 35.73
C SER A 472 -7.81 -16.19 34.35
N LEU A 473 -7.28 -17.18 33.61
CA LEU A 473 -6.80 -17.04 32.23
C LEU A 473 -7.89 -17.35 31.19
N ALA A 474 -9.17 -17.49 31.57
CA ALA A 474 -10.26 -17.60 30.61
C ALA A 474 -10.21 -16.44 29.59
N GLY A 475 -10.31 -16.76 28.29
CA GLY A 475 -10.09 -15.79 27.21
C GLY A 475 -8.65 -15.74 26.68
N ALA A 476 -7.67 -16.34 27.35
CA ALA A 476 -6.32 -16.46 26.81
C ALA A 476 -6.30 -17.41 25.61
N TRP A 477 -5.38 -17.15 24.67
CA TRP A 477 -5.28 -17.94 23.45
C TRP A 477 -4.07 -18.88 23.49
N LEU A 478 -4.30 -20.18 23.32
CA LEU A 478 -3.24 -21.16 23.15
C LEU A 478 -3.02 -21.43 21.65
N ARG A 479 -1.82 -21.16 21.18
CA ARG A 479 -1.34 -21.53 19.84
C ARG A 479 -0.39 -22.72 19.95
N VAL A 480 -0.54 -23.70 19.07
CA VAL A 480 0.24 -24.94 19.04
C VAL A 480 0.84 -25.15 17.65
N TRP A 481 2.16 -25.33 17.57
CA TRP A 481 2.84 -25.68 16.32
C TRP A 481 3.54 -27.04 16.47
N PRO A 482 3.20 -28.04 15.64
CA PRO A 482 3.96 -29.27 15.55
C PRO A 482 5.31 -28.99 14.89
N GLN A 483 6.34 -29.65 15.38
CA GLN A 483 7.67 -29.66 14.79
C GLN A 483 7.81 -30.85 13.85
N TYR A 484 8.38 -30.62 12.67
CA TYR A 484 8.79 -31.66 11.74
C TYR A 484 10.22 -31.43 11.29
N PHE A 485 10.90 -32.51 10.90
CA PHE A 485 12.28 -32.46 10.47
C PHE A 485 12.36 -32.26 8.96
N ASP A 486 12.88 -31.12 8.54
CA ASP A 486 13.27 -30.86 7.17
C ASP A 486 14.61 -31.55 6.91
N SER A 487 14.57 -32.74 6.31
CA SER A 487 15.74 -33.56 6.03
C SER A 487 16.68 -32.95 5.00
N ALA A 488 16.17 -32.10 4.10
CA ALA A 488 16.98 -31.41 3.11
C ALA A 488 17.87 -30.33 3.74
N ASN A 489 17.33 -29.62 4.75
CA ASN A 489 18.05 -28.54 5.44
C ASN A 489 18.59 -28.95 6.82
N GLY A 490 18.32 -30.18 7.28
CA GLY A 490 18.76 -30.70 8.58
C GLY A 490 18.20 -29.94 9.78
N ARG A 491 17.00 -29.35 9.68
CA ARG A 491 16.43 -28.47 10.73
C ARG A 491 14.99 -28.82 11.07
N HIS A 492 14.58 -28.53 12.31
CA HIS A 492 13.16 -28.56 12.67
C HIS A 492 12.46 -27.30 12.15
N VAL A 493 11.28 -27.51 11.58
CA VAL A 493 10.37 -26.49 11.05
C VAL A 493 9.00 -26.69 11.69
N ARG A 494 8.17 -25.64 11.67
CA ARG A 494 6.87 -25.59 12.36
C ARG A 494 5.71 -25.62 11.39
N GLY A 495 4.74 -26.48 11.66
CA GLY A 495 3.58 -26.67 10.78
C GLY A 495 2.42 -25.75 11.15
N ALA A 496 1.36 -25.72 10.34
CA ALA A 496 0.15 -24.94 10.59
C ALA A 496 -0.46 -25.18 11.99
N GLY A 497 -0.41 -26.43 12.48
CA GLY A 497 -0.73 -26.78 13.85
C GLY A 497 -2.19 -26.61 14.26
N GLY A 498 -2.39 -26.08 15.48
CA GLY A 498 -3.70 -25.97 16.14
C GLY A 498 -3.79 -24.76 17.06
N GLY A 499 -5.01 -24.41 17.50
CA GLY A 499 -5.22 -23.38 18.50
C GLY A 499 -6.55 -23.51 19.21
N GLY A 500 -6.68 -22.81 20.34
CA GLY A 500 -7.92 -22.79 21.10
C GLY A 500 -7.91 -21.74 22.21
N LEU A 501 -9.11 -21.31 22.59
CA LEU A 501 -9.30 -20.33 23.65
C LEU A 501 -9.50 -21.06 25.00
N VAL A 502 -8.91 -20.51 26.06
CA VAL A 502 -9.07 -21.03 27.42
C VAL A 502 -10.50 -20.76 27.89
N ASP A 503 -11.23 -21.82 28.21
CA ASP A 503 -12.61 -21.75 28.67
C ASP A 503 -12.72 -21.26 30.13
N ALA A 504 -13.96 -21.03 30.58
CA ALA A 504 -14.23 -20.52 31.94
C ALA A 504 -13.78 -21.47 33.07
N THR A 505 -13.48 -22.73 32.76
CA THR A 505 -12.96 -23.71 33.73
C THR A 505 -11.44 -23.78 33.74
N GLY A 506 -10.77 -23.00 32.88
CA GLY A 506 -9.33 -23.05 32.67
C GLY A 506 -8.88 -24.17 31.73
N ALA A 507 -9.79 -24.90 31.09
CA ALA A 507 -9.43 -25.91 30.11
C ALA A 507 -9.26 -25.29 28.72
N VAL A 508 -8.33 -25.84 27.94
CA VAL A 508 -8.14 -25.47 26.53
C VAL A 508 -8.03 -26.72 25.69
N ARG A 509 -8.72 -26.71 24.56
CA ARG A 509 -8.82 -27.83 23.61
C ARG A 509 -8.49 -27.30 22.22
N ALA A 510 -7.47 -27.86 21.60
CA ALA A 510 -7.02 -27.45 20.28
C ALA A 510 -6.96 -28.67 19.35
N VAL A 511 -7.52 -28.55 18.15
CA VAL A 511 -7.30 -29.56 17.11
C VAL A 511 -5.99 -29.22 16.42
N VAL A 512 -5.02 -30.13 16.50
CA VAL A 512 -3.68 -29.95 15.95
C VAL A 512 -3.53 -30.86 14.75
N ARG A 513 -3.24 -30.28 13.58
CA ARG A 513 -2.80 -31.05 12.41
C ARG A 513 -1.37 -31.52 12.62
N LEU A 514 -1.10 -32.81 12.47
CA LEU A 514 0.24 -33.39 12.50
C LEU A 514 0.75 -33.62 11.08
N ALA A 515 2.07 -33.58 10.91
CA ALA A 515 2.69 -34.04 9.67
C ALA A 515 2.52 -35.56 9.52
N ASP A 516 2.57 -36.03 8.27
CA ASP A 516 2.55 -37.46 7.97
C ASP A 516 3.72 -38.16 8.65
N GLY A 517 3.49 -39.37 9.15
CA GLY A 517 4.54 -40.15 9.79
C GLY A 517 4.07 -41.39 10.52
N ALA A 518 5.03 -42.22 10.92
CA ALA A 518 4.77 -43.51 11.55
C ALA A 518 4.38 -43.40 13.03
N VAL A 519 3.67 -44.42 13.52
CA VAL A 519 3.36 -44.63 14.94
C VAL A 519 4.41 -45.57 15.53
N GLU A 520 5.60 -45.04 15.84
CA GLU A 520 6.70 -45.83 16.38
C GLU A 520 6.86 -45.64 17.90
N PRO A 521 6.92 -46.73 18.69
CA PRO A 521 7.22 -46.65 20.12
C PRO A 521 8.59 -46.00 20.38
N GLY A 522 8.60 -44.91 21.15
CA GLY A 522 9.83 -44.20 21.56
C GLY A 522 10.25 -43.02 20.69
N ASN A 523 9.64 -42.82 19.51
CA ASN A 523 9.89 -41.65 18.68
C ASN A 523 8.88 -40.53 19.04
N ARG A 524 9.32 -39.55 19.85
CA ARG A 524 8.45 -38.48 20.35
C ARG A 524 8.41 -37.28 19.39
N MET A 525 7.20 -36.91 18.96
CA MET A 525 6.98 -35.66 18.23
C MET A 525 7.24 -34.46 19.14
N GLY A 526 7.72 -33.36 18.57
CA GLY A 526 7.87 -32.08 19.27
C GLY A 526 6.71 -31.14 18.97
N LEU A 527 6.22 -30.42 19.98
CA LEU A 527 5.27 -29.33 19.84
C LEU A 527 5.83 -28.07 20.50
N ASP A 528 5.62 -26.92 19.87
CA ASP A 528 5.82 -25.62 20.49
C ASP A 528 4.48 -25.00 20.82
N LEU A 529 4.28 -24.64 22.08
CA LEU A 529 3.05 -24.00 22.55
C LEU A 529 3.33 -22.54 22.87
N MET A 530 2.33 -21.68 22.70
CA MET A 530 2.38 -20.29 23.12
C MET A 530 1.03 -19.87 23.69
N LEU A 531 1.04 -19.32 24.90
CA LEU A 531 -0.15 -18.76 25.54
C LEU A 531 -0.10 -17.24 25.45
N VAL A 532 -1.14 -16.64 24.87
CA VAL A 532 -1.25 -15.21 24.61
C VAL A 532 -2.30 -14.59 25.53
N THR A 533 -1.89 -13.51 26.20
CA THR A 533 -2.70 -12.70 27.12
C THR A 533 -2.52 -11.22 26.77
N ALA A 534 -3.31 -10.32 27.36
CA ALA A 534 -3.13 -8.88 27.17
C ALA A 534 -1.84 -8.36 27.85
N ALA A 535 -1.29 -9.11 28.82
CA ALA A 535 0.01 -8.81 29.43
C ALA A 535 1.21 -9.25 28.56
N GLY A 536 0.98 -10.10 27.55
CA GLY A 536 2.02 -10.62 26.66
C GLY A 536 1.83 -12.09 26.30
N ALA A 537 2.79 -12.63 25.55
CA ALA A 537 2.82 -14.03 25.13
C ALA A 537 3.97 -14.78 25.83
N VAL A 538 3.71 -15.98 26.32
CA VAL A 538 4.72 -16.90 26.90
C VAL A 538 4.78 -18.16 26.05
N ARG A 539 6.00 -18.60 25.73
CA ARG A 539 6.26 -19.77 24.88
C ARG A 539 6.75 -20.95 25.72
N TYR A 540 6.25 -22.14 25.39
CA TYR A 540 6.65 -23.43 25.95
C TYR A 540 7.17 -24.31 24.81
N PRO A 541 8.49 -24.24 24.49
CA PRO A 541 9.07 -24.99 23.38
C PRO A 541 9.29 -26.46 23.75
N GLU A 542 9.46 -27.31 22.74
CA GLU A 542 9.94 -28.69 22.90
C GLU A 542 9.06 -29.59 23.78
N VAL A 543 7.73 -29.41 23.73
CA VAL A 543 6.79 -30.33 24.39
C VAL A 543 6.79 -31.66 23.62
N ARG A 544 7.36 -32.71 24.22
CA ARG A 544 7.55 -34.02 23.58
C ARG A 544 6.44 -35.00 23.94
N LEU A 545 5.70 -35.49 22.94
CA LEU A 545 4.57 -36.41 23.10
C LEU A 545 4.69 -37.61 22.15
N GLU A 546 4.05 -38.73 22.49
CA GLU A 546 3.97 -39.92 21.63
C GLU A 546 2.85 -39.78 20.62
N ARG A 547 3.08 -40.18 19.35
CA ARG A 547 2.03 -40.18 18.32
C ARG A 547 0.93 -41.18 18.67
N PRO A 548 -0.33 -40.77 18.83
CA PRO A 548 -1.42 -41.72 19.02
C PRO A 548 -1.71 -42.44 17.69
N ALA A 549 -2.07 -43.72 17.77
CA ALA A 549 -2.55 -44.46 16.61
C ALA A 549 -3.82 -43.80 16.03
N PRO A 550 -3.99 -43.75 14.70
CA PRO A 550 -5.18 -43.16 14.09
C PRO A 550 -6.42 -43.98 14.46
N VAL A 551 -7.56 -43.30 14.61
CA VAL A 551 -8.86 -43.93 14.83
C VAL A 551 -9.61 -43.89 13.50
N GLY A 552 -9.81 -45.07 12.90
CA GLY A 552 -10.55 -45.19 11.64
C GLY A 552 -12.02 -44.76 11.77
N GLY A 553 -12.63 -44.42 10.64
CA GLY A 553 -14.02 -43.95 10.56
C GLY A 553 -14.13 -42.63 9.79
N ALA A 554 -15.35 -42.23 9.45
CA ALA A 554 -15.62 -40.94 8.84
C ALA A 554 -15.81 -39.85 9.91
N MET A 555 -15.66 -38.59 9.51
CA MET A 555 -16.01 -37.45 10.35
C MET A 555 -17.50 -37.49 10.73
N ALA A 556 -17.83 -37.05 11.94
CA ALA A 556 -19.19 -37.09 12.45
C ALA A 556 -20.05 -36.00 11.79
N SER A 557 -21.28 -36.36 11.38
CA SER A 557 -22.24 -35.40 10.83
C SER A 557 -22.89 -34.61 11.98
N LEU A 558 -22.81 -33.27 11.98
CA LEU A 558 -23.28 -32.42 13.08
C LEU A 558 -24.73 -32.74 13.54
N PRO A 559 -25.72 -32.93 12.64
CA PRO A 559 -27.08 -33.26 13.05
C PRO A 559 -27.25 -34.61 13.74
N SER A 560 -26.27 -35.51 13.63
CA SER A 560 -26.30 -36.86 14.21
C SER A 560 -25.64 -36.96 15.59
N ILE A 561 -25.01 -35.89 16.07
CA ILE A 561 -24.25 -35.90 17.32
C ILE A 561 -25.18 -35.64 18.52
N THR A 562 -25.15 -36.55 19.50
CA THR A 562 -25.85 -36.39 20.78
C THR A 562 -24.92 -35.98 21.93
N ASP A 563 -23.63 -36.25 21.79
CA ASP A 563 -22.60 -35.88 22.76
C ASP A 563 -22.33 -34.36 22.77
N THR A 564 -21.57 -33.88 23.76
CA THR A 564 -21.17 -32.47 23.80
C THR A 564 -20.24 -32.14 22.64
N VAL A 565 -20.55 -31.07 21.90
CA VAL A 565 -19.71 -30.53 20.83
C VAL A 565 -18.92 -29.35 21.36
N VAL A 566 -17.61 -29.32 21.10
CA VAL A 566 -16.73 -28.21 21.45
C VAL A 566 -16.32 -27.46 20.19
N ALA A 567 -16.42 -26.13 20.24
CA ALA A 567 -15.78 -25.21 19.31
C ALA A 567 -14.42 -24.80 19.87
N CYS A 568 -13.33 -25.29 19.28
CA CYS A 568 -11.98 -25.15 19.83
C CYS A 568 -11.53 -23.69 19.92
N GLU A 569 -11.74 -22.92 18.84
CA GLU A 569 -11.26 -21.54 18.71
C GLU A 569 -12.05 -20.55 19.57
N THR A 570 -13.29 -20.86 19.95
CA THR A 570 -14.09 -20.03 20.87
C THR A 570 -14.10 -20.55 22.30
N GLY A 571 -13.61 -21.77 22.53
CA GLY A 571 -13.69 -22.46 23.83
C GLY A 571 -15.13 -22.83 24.25
N GLN A 572 -16.12 -22.66 23.38
CA GLN A 572 -17.51 -22.91 23.71
C GLN A 572 -17.85 -24.40 23.62
N SER A 573 -18.71 -24.86 24.53
CA SER A 573 -19.24 -26.24 24.55
C SER A 573 -20.75 -26.21 24.41
N PHE A 574 -21.29 -27.10 23.58
CA PHE A 574 -22.71 -27.18 23.25
C PHE A 574 -23.23 -28.58 23.59
N THR A 575 -24.22 -28.64 24.48
CA THR A 575 -24.89 -29.89 24.86
C THR A 575 -26.34 -29.82 24.36
N GLY A 576 -26.82 -30.87 23.69
CA GLY A 576 -28.16 -30.91 23.10
C GLY A 576 -28.29 -30.24 21.73
N GLY A 577 -27.16 -29.97 21.05
CA GLY A 577 -27.10 -29.38 19.72
C GLY A 577 -26.43 -28.00 19.70
N VAL A 578 -25.94 -27.60 18.52
CA VAL A 578 -25.33 -26.28 18.30
C VAL A 578 -26.42 -25.26 17.95
N PRO A 579 -26.58 -24.16 18.73
CA PRO A 579 -27.58 -23.12 18.44
C PRO A 579 -27.35 -22.41 17.11
N ALA A 580 -28.41 -21.80 16.57
CA ALA A 580 -28.31 -20.93 15.41
C ALA A 580 -27.41 -19.71 15.71
N GLY A 581 -26.55 -19.33 14.76
CA GLY A 581 -25.63 -18.21 14.89
C GLY A 581 -24.50 -18.39 15.92
N ALA A 582 -24.25 -19.62 16.40
CA ALA A 582 -23.24 -19.88 17.43
C ALA A 582 -21.81 -20.06 16.86
N LEU A 583 -21.68 -20.34 15.56
CA LEU A 583 -20.38 -20.71 14.95
C LEU A 583 -19.77 -19.53 14.18
N VAL A 584 -18.54 -19.18 14.55
CA VAL A 584 -17.73 -18.17 13.86
C VAL A 584 -17.00 -18.79 12.66
N SER A 585 -16.47 -17.95 11.77
CA SER A 585 -15.74 -18.38 10.57
C SER A 585 -14.68 -19.44 10.88
N GLY A 586 -14.67 -20.51 10.07
CA GLY A 586 -13.66 -21.58 10.10
C GLY A 586 -13.50 -22.39 11.38
N VAL A 587 -14.39 -22.23 12.36
CA VAL A 587 -14.28 -22.90 13.66
C VAL A 587 -14.19 -24.42 13.52
N THR A 588 -13.27 -25.04 14.26
CA THR A 588 -13.10 -26.48 14.30
C THR A 588 -13.97 -27.07 15.40
N LEU A 589 -14.82 -28.02 15.03
CA LEU A 589 -15.74 -28.68 15.94
C LEU A 589 -15.30 -30.12 16.27
N VAL A 590 -15.38 -30.47 17.55
CA VAL A 590 -15.09 -31.83 18.05
C VAL A 590 -16.26 -32.33 18.89
N ALA A 591 -16.77 -33.51 18.55
CA ALA A 591 -17.69 -34.24 19.42
C ALA A 591 -16.88 -34.97 20.50
N LEU A 592 -17.22 -34.75 21.77
CA LEU A 592 -16.60 -35.41 22.92
C LEU A 592 -17.17 -36.83 23.15
N SER A 593 -17.39 -37.58 22.08
CA SER A 593 -17.67 -39.02 22.10
C SER A 593 -16.47 -39.81 22.63
N THR A 594 -16.61 -41.12 22.84
CA THR A 594 -15.48 -41.99 23.22
C THR A 594 -15.29 -43.10 22.18
N PRO A 595 -14.27 -43.01 21.29
CA PRO A 595 -13.28 -41.92 21.15
C PRO A 595 -13.88 -40.62 20.60
N PRO A 596 -13.24 -39.45 20.83
CA PRO A 596 -13.72 -38.17 20.33
C PRO A 596 -13.68 -38.13 18.80
N ALA A 597 -14.65 -37.44 18.17
CA ALA A 597 -14.80 -37.41 16.72
C ALA A 597 -14.70 -35.99 16.18
N LEU A 598 -14.00 -35.82 15.05
CA LEU A 598 -13.99 -34.55 14.32
C LEU A 598 -15.32 -34.39 13.58
N VAL A 599 -15.92 -33.19 13.62
CA VAL A 599 -17.20 -32.93 12.94
C VAL A 599 -16.95 -32.51 11.50
N ASP A 600 -17.69 -33.10 10.56
CA ASP A 600 -17.69 -32.74 9.14
C ASP A 600 -18.18 -31.31 8.90
N PRO A 601 -17.33 -30.38 8.43
CA PRO A 601 -17.75 -29.01 8.11
C PRO A 601 -18.88 -28.95 7.08
N ALA A 602 -18.93 -29.88 6.12
CA ALA A 602 -19.97 -29.91 5.09
C ALA A 602 -21.36 -30.20 5.68
N SER A 603 -21.39 -30.94 6.81
CA SER A 603 -22.62 -31.28 7.52
C SER A 603 -23.20 -30.15 8.39
N ILE A 604 -22.47 -29.04 8.55
CA ILE A 604 -22.91 -27.91 9.37
C ILE A 604 -24.01 -27.14 8.60
N PRO A 605 -25.24 -27.08 9.12
CA PRO A 605 -26.30 -26.33 8.44
C PRO A 605 -26.02 -24.83 8.48
N ALA A 606 -26.52 -24.10 7.46
CA ALA A 606 -26.22 -22.69 7.28
C ALA A 606 -26.63 -21.82 8.49
N ALA A 607 -27.73 -22.17 9.16
CA ALA A 607 -28.28 -21.43 10.30
C ALA A 607 -27.38 -21.41 11.54
N GLN A 608 -26.45 -22.37 11.68
CA GLN A 608 -25.53 -22.45 12.82
C GLN A 608 -24.41 -21.40 12.72
N TRP A 609 -24.10 -20.92 11.52
CA TRP A 609 -23.08 -19.91 11.32
C TRP A 609 -23.58 -18.51 11.70
N THR A 610 -22.68 -17.70 12.24
CA THR A 610 -22.95 -16.28 12.53
C THR A 610 -23.24 -15.52 11.24
N SER A 611 -23.92 -14.37 11.37
CA SER A 611 -24.16 -13.44 10.25
C SER A 611 -22.88 -12.90 9.61
N ALA A 612 -21.72 -13.08 10.24
CA ALA A 612 -20.41 -12.70 9.72
C ALA A 612 -19.77 -13.82 8.87
N THR A 613 -20.58 -14.64 8.20
CA THR A 613 -20.13 -15.73 7.32
C THR A 613 -20.88 -15.74 5.99
N VAL A 614 -20.28 -16.39 4.99
CA VAL A 614 -20.86 -16.59 3.66
C VAL A 614 -22.13 -17.43 3.76
N ALA A 615 -22.13 -18.50 4.57
CA ALA A 615 -23.30 -19.36 4.78
C ALA A 615 -24.56 -18.60 5.18
N ALA A 616 -24.41 -17.60 6.06
CA ALA A 616 -25.52 -16.80 6.56
C ALA A 616 -25.85 -15.59 5.66
N SER A 617 -24.91 -15.17 4.80
CA SER A 617 -25.07 -14.00 3.94
C SER A 617 -25.56 -14.32 2.53
N LEU A 618 -25.28 -15.52 2.01
CA LEU A 618 -25.73 -15.93 0.68
C LEU A 618 -27.25 -16.08 0.61
N THR A 619 -27.83 -15.58 -0.48
CA THR A 619 -29.25 -15.68 -0.78
C THR A 619 -29.49 -16.28 -2.16
N ALA A 620 -30.67 -16.88 -2.37
CA ALA A 620 -30.99 -17.56 -3.63
C ALA A 620 -30.96 -16.65 -4.88
N GLY A 621 -30.95 -15.32 -4.70
CA GLY A 621 -30.79 -14.35 -5.79
C GLY A 621 -29.34 -14.08 -6.18
N ASP A 622 -28.36 -14.58 -5.42
CA ASP A 622 -26.95 -14.34 -5.67
C ASP A 622 -26.42 -15.24 -6.80
N VAL A 623 -25.39 -14.75 -7.49
CA VAL A 623 -24.67 -15.47 -8.54
C VAL A 623 -23.22 -15.63 -8.12
N VAL A 624 -22.72 -16.86 -8.09
CA VAL A 624 -21.33 -17.17 -7.71
C VAL A 624 -20.63 -17.90 -8.84
N GLN A 625 -19.55 -17.33 -9.37
CA GLN A 625 -18.70 -17.97 -10.37
C GLN A 625 -17.36 -18.36 -9.75
N LEU A 626 -17.13 -19.66 -9.63
CA LEU A 626 -15.89 -20.24 -9.13
C LEU A 626 -14.94 -20.60 -10.27
N THR A 627 -13.63 -20.59 -10.03
CA THR A 627 -12.62 -21.10 -10.97
C THR A 627 -11.58 -21.94 -10.27
N GLU A 628 -11.47 -23.21 -10.66
CA GLU A 628 -10.56 -24.16 -10.03
C GLU A 628 -9.10 -23.61 -9.95
N PRO A 629 -8.44 -23.72 -8.78
CA PRO A 629 -7.04 -23.35 -8.57
C PRO A 629 -6.07 -23.84 -9.64
N ALA A 630 -5.03 -23.05 -9.91
CA ALA A 630 -3.99 -23.44 -10.88
C ALA A 630 -3.15 -24.64 -10.45
N TRP A 631 -3.04 -24.88 -9.15
CA TRP A 631 -2.18 -25.92 -8.60
C TRP A 631 -2.96 -26.84 -7.68
N LYS A 632 -2.76 -28.15 -7.83
CA LYS A 632 -3.39 -29.17 -7.01
C LYS A 632 -3.09 -29.01 -5.51
N GLY A 633 -1.91 -28.48 -5.18
CA GLY A 633 -1.51 -28.31 -3.78
C GLY A 633 -2.19 -27.15 -3.06
N TRP A 634 -2.83 -26.24 -3.80
CA TRP A 634 -3.58 -25.15 -3.16
C TRP A 634 -4.82 -25.71 -2.48
N ARG A 635 -5.07 -25.24 -1.26
CA ARG A 635 -6.29 -25.56 -0.51
C ARG A 635 -7.52 -25.26 -1.38
N GLY A 636 -8.34 -26.28 -1.61
CA GLY A 636 -9.62 -26.17 -2.29
C GLY A 636 -10.69 -25.47 -1.44
N GLY A 637 -11.83 -25.20 -2.07
CA GLY A 637 -13.06 -24.76 -1.42
C GLY A 637 -14.21 -25.72 -1.73
N GLU A 638 -15.42 -25.32 -1.35
CA GLU A 638 -16.66 -25.97 -1.79
C GLU A 638 -16.86 -25.75 -3.31
N ASP A 639 -17.54 -26.70 -3.96
CA ASP A 639 -17.83 -26.64 -5.39
C ASP A 639 -19.19 -25.97 -5.67
N ALA A 640 -19.52 -25.78 -6.95
CA ALA A 640 -20.81 -25.19 -7.32
C ALA A 640 -22.01 -26.03 -6.87
N ALA A 641 -21.85 -27.36 -6.72
CA ALA A 641 -22.93 -28.22 -6.27
C ALA A 641 -23.22 -28.03 -4.77
N ALA A 642 -22.19 -27.81 -3.95
CA ALA A 642 -22.32 -27.51 -2.53
C ALA A 642 -23.04 -26.18 -2.24
N LEU A 643 -22.98 -25.23 -3.18
CA LEU A 643 -23.67 -23.94 -3.08
C LEU A 643 -25.10 -23.96 -3.65
N ALA A 644 -25.50 -25.08 -4.30
CA ALA A 644 -26.81 -25.20 -4.94
C ALA A 644 -27.95 -24.98 -3.93
N GLY A 645 -28.92 -24.15 -4.32
CA GLY A 645 -30.07 -23.77 -3.47
C GLY A 645 -29.79 -22.62 -2.50
N SER A 646 -28.51 -22.31 -2.22
CA SER A 646 -28.13 -21.10 -1.47
C SER A 646 -27.85 -19.92 -2.40
N ALA A 647 -27.30 -20.19 -3.60
CA ALA A 647 -27.08 -19.22 -4.66
C ALA A 647 -27.11 -19.94 -6.03
N THR A 648 -27.13 -19.17 -7.13
CA THR A 648 -26.85 -19.70 -8.47
C THR A 648 -25.33 -19.80 -8.64
N ALA A 649 -24.78 -21.01 -8.53
CA ALA A 649 -23.33 -21.22 -8.60
C ALA A 649 -22.91 -21.92 -9.90
N THR A 650 -21.81 -21.46 -10.49
CA THR A 650 -21.15 -22.06 -11.65
C THR A 650 -19.66 -22.23 -11.36
N GLN A 651 -19.02 -23.21 -11.99
CA GLN A 651 -17.60 -23.48 -11.80
C GLN A 651 -16.88 -23.74 -13.12
N ILE A 652 -15.77 -23.04 -13.33
CA ILE A 652 -14.81 -23.33 -14.40
C ILE A 652 -13.79 -24.32 -13.85
N LEU A 653 -13.80 -25.54 -14.38
CA LEU A 653 -12.86 -26.63 -14.02
C LEU A 653 -11.63 -26.62 -14.94
N ARG A 654 -10.52 -27.18 -14.45
CA ARG A 654 -9.27 -27.36 -15.21
C ARG A 654 -9.17 -28.78 -15.76
N THR A 655 -9.79 -29.02 -16.91
CA THR A 655 -9.75 -30.33 -17.61
C THR A 655 -8.78 -30.37 -18.80
N GLY A 656 -7.67 -29.61 -18.74
CA GLY A 656 -6.63 -29.58 -19.77
C GLY A 656 -7.08 -28.98 -21.11
N LEU A 657 -6.62 -29.55 -22.23
CA LEU A 657 -6.85 -29.01 -23.59
C LEU A 657 -8.33 -28.97 -24.02
N THR A 658 -9.22 -29.67 -23.32
CA THR A 658 -10.64 -29.83 -23.68
C THR A 658 -11.49 -28.57 -23.49
N ARG A 659 -11.04 -27.62 -22.67
CA ARG A 659 -11.78 -26.39 -22.32
C ARG A 659 -11.12 -25.08 -22.78
N LEU A 660 -10.02 -25.15 -23.53
CA LEU A 660 -9.37 -23.95 -24.09
C LEU A 660 -10.28 -23.17 -25.06
N THR A 661 -11.39 -23.77 -25.47
CA THR A 661 -12.44 -23.15 -26.28
C THR A 661 -13.53 -22.46 -25.44
N GLN A 662 -13.57 -22.69 -24.12
CA GLN A 662 -14.48 -22.00 -23.20
C GLN A 662 -13.94 -20.60 -22.91
N ILE A 663 -14.77 -19.58 -23.13
CA ILE A 663 -14.42 -18.18 -22.91
C ILE A 663 -14.16 -17.92 -21.43
N GLY A 664 -13.11 -17.16 -21.14
CA GLY A 664 -12.71 -16.85 -19.77
C GLY A 664 -12.08 -18.02 -19.01
N ALA A 665 -11.92 -19.19 -19.63
CA ALA A 665 -11.19 -20.31 -19.02
C ALA A 665 -9.69 -19.98 -18.90
N PRO A 666 -9.05 -20.31 -17.76
CA PRO A 666 -7.63 -20.03 -17.59
C PRO A 666 -6.77 -20.87 -18.54
N LEU A 667 -5.72 -20.27 -19.07
CA LEU A 667 -4.63 -20.95 -19.77
C LEU A 667 -3.89 -21.90 -18.81
N PRO A 668 -3.11 -22.88 -19.31
CA PRO A 668 -2.31 -23.73 -18.42
C PRO A 668 -1.37 -22.85 -17.58
N THR A 669 -1.16 -23.23 -16.31
CA THR A 669 -0.38 -22.50 -15.30
C THR A 669 -0.89 -21.09 -14.91
N GLN A 670 -1.87 -20.52 -15.64
CA GLN A 670 -2.46 -19.21 -15.34
C GLN A 670 -3.30 -19.28 -14.06
N SER A 671 -3.04 -18.40 -13.11
CA SER A 671 -3.87 -18.23 -11.91
C SER A 671 -5.05 -17.31 -12.20
N ARG A 672 -6.18 -17.59 -11.54
CA ARG A 672 -7.36 -16.71 -11.47
C ARG A 672 -7.47 -16.22 -10.03
N ASP A 673 -6.77 -15.16 -9.69
CA ASP A 673 -6.71 -14.62 -8.33
C ASP A 673 -7.72 -13.47 -8.11
N GLU A 674 -8.73 -13.38 -8.97
CA GLU A 674 -9.84 -12.43 -8.83
C GLU A 674 -10.77 -12.88 -7.69
N VAL A 675 -10.84 -12.11 -6.60
CA VAL A 675 -11.86 -12.25 -5.55
C VAL A 675 -12.61 -10.94 -5.46
N ALA A 676 -13.89 -10.95 -5.82
CA ALA A 676 -14.72 -9.76 -5.78
C ALA A 676 -16.21 -10.08 -5.66
N ALA A 677 -16.95 -9.15 -5.07
CA ALA A 677 -18.41 -9.18 -5.01
C ALA A 677 -18.99 -7.82 -5.37
N VAL A 678 -20.19 -7.79 -5.96
CA VAL A 678 -20.89 -6.55 -6.30
C VAL A 678 -22.41 -6.66 -6.15
N VAL A 679 -23.03 -5.60 -5.64
CA VAL A 679 -24.46 -5.31 -5.74
C VAL A 679 -24.61 -3.93 -6.36
N LEU A 680 -25.25 -3.89 -7.53
CA LEU A 680 -25.52 -2.63 -8.22
C LEU A 680 -26.97 -2.58 -8.70
N SER A 681 -27.73 -1.67 -8.13
CA SER A 681 -29.11 -1.36 -8.49
C SER A 681 -29.34 0.16 -8.47
N ALA A 682 -30.57 0.60 -8.74
CA ALA A 682 -30.94 2.01 -8.63
C ALA A 682 -30.84 2.57 -7.20
N THR A 683 -30.79 1.72 -6.18
CA THR A 683 -30.81 2.12 -4.75
C THR A 683 -29.59 1.67 -3.96
N VAL A 684 -28.86 0.67 -4.44
CA VAL A 684 -27.69 0.08 -3.76
C VAL A 684 -26.53 0.07 -4.74
N ALA A 685 -25.37 0.53 -4.28
CA ALA A 685 -24.11 0.45 -4.99
C ALA A 685 -23.02 0.11 -3.97
N ASP A 686 -22.72 -1.18 -3.86
CA ASP A 686 -21.70 -1.71 -2.96
C ASP A 686 -20.88 -2.76 -3.71
N GLY A 687 -19.57 -2.75 -3.53
CA GLY A 687 -18.66 -3.69 -4.16
C GLY A 687 -17.41 -3.88 -3.34
N ALA A 688 -16.76 -5.02 -3.48
CA ALA A 688 -15.52 -5.32 -2.78
C ALA A 688 -14.58 -6.13 -3.65
N VAL A 689 -13.28 -5.86 -3.52
CA VAL A 689 -12.18 -6.64 -4.09
C VAL A 689 -11.29 -7.09 -2.94
N ALA A 690 -10.94 -8.36 -2.88
CA ALA A 690 -10.05 -8.91 -1.86
C ALA A 690 -8.82 -9.54 -2.52
N GLY A 691 -7.66 -9.42 -1.87
CA GLY A 691 -6.47 -10.20 -2.23
C GLY A 691 -6.41 -11.56 -1.53
N VAL A 692 -7.30 -11.83 -0.57
CA VAL A 692 -7.39 -13.12 0.13
C VAL A 692 -8.52 -13.98 -0.45
N ARG A 693 -8.29 -15.30 -0.53
CA ARG A 693 -9.31 -16.27 -0.94
C ARG A 693 -10.33 -16.48 0.20
N PRO A 694 -11.64 -16.51 -0.09
CA PRO A 694 -12.68 -16.64 0.91
C PRO A 694 -12.82 -18.09 1.40
N LEU A 695 -11.92 -18.47 2.30
CA LEU A 695 -11.94 -19.74 3.01
C LEU A 695 -12.00 -19.48 4.51
N GLY A 696 -12.80 -20.25 5.25
CA GLY A 696 -12.96 -20.10 6.69
C GLY A 696 -11.67 -20.28 7.49
N ALA A 697 -10.66 -20.96 6.93
CA ALA A 697 -9.36 -21.08 7.57
C ALA A 697 -8.44 -19.86 7.37
N HIS A 698 -8.79 -18.94 6.46
CA HIS A 698 -7.94 -17.81 6.10
C HIS A 698 -8.34 -16.57 6.88
N HIS A 699 -7.49 -16.19 7.83
CA HIS A 699 -7.70 -15.04 8.70
C HIS A 699 -6.40 -14.26 8.91
N GLU A 700 -6.57 -13.01 9.35
CA GLU A 700 -5.50 -12.09 9.70
C GLU A 700 -5.92 -11.23 10.91
N LEU A 701 -5.66 -11.76 12.10
CA LEU A 701 -5.84 -11.04 13.36
C LEU A 701 -4.50 -10.58 13.92
N LEU A 702 -4.36 -9.29 14.20
CA LEU A 702 -3.11 -8.73 14.73
C LEU A 702 -2.95 -9.02 16.24
N PRO A 703 -1.71 -9.11 16.74
CA PRO A 703 -0.44 -8.96 16.03
C PRO A 703 0.05 -10.28 15.38
N HIS A 704 0.66 -10.18 14.19
CA HIS A 704 1.17 -11.34 13.44
C HIS A 704 2.15 -12.19 14.25
N GLN A 705 3.00 -11.56 15.06
CA GLN A 705 4.03 -12.22 15.88
C GLN A 705 3.44 -13.25 16.86
N ASN A 706 2.13 -13.15 17.15
CA ASN A 706 1.42 -14.07 18.02
C ASN A 706 0.64 -15.17 17.28
N GLY A 707 0.84 -15.33 15.96
CA GLY A 707 0.21 -16.39 15.17
C GLY A 707 -1.31 -16.26 15.08
N HIS A 708 -1.80 -15.03 14.87
CA HIS A 708 -3.22 -14.66 14.75
C HIS A 708 -4.12 -15.16 15.89
N PRO A 709 -3.98 -14.62 17.12
CA PRO A 709 -4.79 -15.05 18.26
C PRO A 709 -6.30 -14.93 18.01
N GLY A 710 -7.04 -16.00 18.29
CA GLY A 710 -8.49 -16.07 18.11
C GLY A 710 -8.95 -16.49 16.71
N ALA A 711 -8.03 -16.71 15.77
CA ALA A 711 -8.36 -17.22 14.45
C ALA A 711 -8.25 -18.75 14.38
N PRO A 712 -9.06 -19.43 13.54
CA PRO A 712 -8.77 -20.75 13.04
C PRO A 712 -7.32 -20.85 12.58
N THR A 713 -6.64 -21.86 13.12
CA THR A 713 -5.22 -21.96 12.91
C THR A 713 -4.88 -22.64 11.60
N ASP A 714 -4.14 -21.93 10.76
CA ASP A 714 -3.62 -22.46 9.51
C ASP A 714 -2.21 -21.89 9.25
N ASP A 715 -1.82 -21.84 7.98
CA ASP A 715 -0.74 -20.98 7.50
C ASP A 715 -1.16 -19.51 7.61
N GLU A 716 -0.44 -18.75 8.45
CA GLU A 716 -0.78 -17.36 8.69
C GLU A 716 -0.54 -16.51 7.43
N ARG A 717 -1.57 -15.78 7.03
CA ARG A 717 -1.62 -15.04 5.77
C ARG A 717 -1.94 -13.56 6.00
N HIS A 718 -1.58 -12.77 5.02
CA HIS A 718 -2.02 -11.39 4.86
C HIS A 718 -2.74 -11.25 3.53
N GLY A 719 -3.90 -10.59 3.54
CA GLY A 719 -4.56 -10.21 2.30
C GLY A 719 -5.40 -8.95 2.43
N ALA A 720 -4.83 -7.81 2.05
CA ALA A 720 -5.56 -6.55 1.95
C ALA A 720 -6.62 -6.58 0.82
N GLY A 721 -7.46 -5.54 0.79
CA GLY A 721 -8.51 -5.39 -0.21
C GLY A 721 -9.08 -3.97 -0.23
N ALA A 722 -10.17 -3.80 -0.96
CA ALA A 722 -10.87 -2.53 -1.08
C ALA A 722 -12.39 -2.73 -1.09
N ARG A 723 -13.12 -1.80 -0.48
CA ARG A 723 -14.59 -1.70 -0.58
C ARG A 723 -14.98 -0.41 -1.27
N LEU A 724 -15.85 -0.53 -2.27
CA LEU A 724 -16.34 0.54 -3.13
C LEU A 724 -17.81 0.78 -2.81
N ARG A 725 -18.18 2.02 -2.53
CA ARG A 725 -19.58 2.45 -2.36
C ARG A 725 -19.85 3.68 -3.22
N GLY A 726 -20.97 3.69 -3.93
CA GLY A 726 -21.30 4.77 -4.87
C GLY A 726 -20.83 4.51 -6.31
N PRO A 727 -20.62 5.55 -7.12
CA PRO A 727 -20.47 5.39 -8.58
C PRO A 727 -19.30 4.50 -9.06
N ALA A 728 -18.21 4.39 -8.29
CA ALA A 728 -17.06 3.53 -8.64
C ALA A 728 -17.42 2.04 -8.79
N VAL A 729 -18.51 1.61 -8.15
CA VAL A 729 -19.02 0.23 -8.20
C VAL A 729 -19.36 -0.19 -9.63
N ALA A 730 -19.74 0.74 -10.51
CA ALA A 730 -20.06 0.45 -11.91
C ALA A 730 -18.88 -0.18 -12.68
N GLY A 731 -17.64 0.24 -12.39
CA GLY A 731 -16.44 -0.35 -12.98
C GLY A 731 -16.25 -1.81 -12.59
N LEU A 732 -16.46 -2.14 -11.31
CA LEU A 732 -16.39 -3.51 -10.83
C LEU A 732 -17.56 -4.36 -11.35
N ALA A 733 -18.77 -3.81 -11.39
CA ALA A 733 -19.96 -4.48 -11.91
C ALA A 733 -19.83 -4.85 -13.39
N GLU A 734 -19.21 -4.00 -14.20
CA GLU A 734 -18.91 -4.31 -15.61
C GLU A 734 -18.00 -5.54 -15.75
N ILE A 735 -16.95 -5.59 -14.93
CA ILE A 735 -16.00 -6.70 -14.92
C ILE A 735 -16.71 -7.98 -14.51
N LEU A 736 -17.44 -7.97 -13.39
CA LEU A 736 -18.13 -9.16 -12.88
C LEU A 736 -19.23 -9.63 -13.83
N ARG A 737 -19.95 -8.72 -14.49
CA ARG A 737 -20.88 -9.07 -15.58
C ARG A 737 -20.14 -9.83 -16.69
N GLU A 738 -19.02 -9.30 -17.19
CA GLU A 738 -18.22 -9.99 -18.19
C GLU A 738 -17.72 -11.36 -17.71
N ARG A 739 -17.37 -11.51 -16.43
CA ARG A 739 -16.88 -12.78 -15.86
C ARG A 739 -17.98 -13.86 -15.77
N VAL A 740 -19.22 -13.48 -15.52
CA VAL A 740 -20.35 -14.43 -15.42
C VAL A 740 -21.07 -14.66 -16.75
N SER A 741 -20.97 -13.72 -17.69
CA SER A 741 -21.47 -13.89 -19.06
C SER A 741 -20.51 -14.73 -19.89
N GLY A 742 -20.94 -15.93 -20.31
CA GLY A 742 -20.10 -16.86 -21.08
C GLY A 742 -19.67 -16.30 -22.44
N THR A 743 -20.57 -16.29 -23.42
CA THR A 743 -20.26 -15.86 -24.80
C THR A 743 -20.34 -14.35 -25.01
N THR A 744 -19.72 -13.84 -26.08
CA THR A 744 -19.86 -12.43 -26.51
C THR A 744 -21.32 -12.08 -26.80
N ALA A 745 -22.11 -13.03 -27.29
CA ALA A 745 -23.55 -12.85 -27.49
C ALA A 745 -24.34 -12.78 -26.17
N GLU A 746 -24.00 -13.64 -25.21
CA GLU A 746 -24.58 -13.60 -23.86
C GLU A 746 -24.23 -12.29 -23.15
N LEU A 747 -22.97 -11.86 -23.16
CA LEU A 747 -22.57 -10.57 -22.58
C LEU A 747 -23.30 -9.40 -23.22
N ALA A 748 -23.44 -9.39 -24.55
CA ALA A 748 -24.20 -8.34 -25.23
C ALA A 748 -25.68 -8.37 -24.85
N THR A 749 -26.24 -9.57 -24.62
CA THR A 749 -27.62 -9.74 -24.14
C THR A 749 -27.78 -9.22 -22.72
N ASP A 750 -26.87 -9.56 -21.81
CA ASP A 750 -26.88 -9.05 -20.44
C ASP A 750 -26.69 -7.53 -20.41
N ALA A 751 -25.82 -7.01 -21.28
CA ALA A 751 -25.59 -5.58 -21.44
C ALA A 751 -26.72 -4.83 -22.16
N SER A 752 -27.73 -5.53 -22.67
CA SER A 752 -28.98 -4.89 -23.11
C SER A 752 -29.78 -4.31 -21.92
N THR A 753 -29.42 -4.70 -20.69
CA THR A 753 -29.81 -4.03 -19.45
C THR A 753 -28.64 -3.17 -18.97
N PRO A 754 -28.70 -1.84 -19.11
CA PRO A 754 -27.65 -0.95 -18.64
C PRO A 754 -27.42 -1.08 -17.14
N LEU A 755 -26.15 -1.02 -16.71
CA LEU A 755 -25.81 -0.91 -15.31
C LEU A 755 -26.40 0.38 -14.74
N ALA A 756 -26.89 0.33 -13.49
CA ALA A 756 -27.38 1.50 -12.80
C ALA A 756 -26.25 2.54 -12.63
N THR A 757 -26.61 3.82 -12.66
CA THR A 757 -25.68 4.93 -12.42
C THR A 757 -25.99 5.54 -11.06
N PRO A 758 -25.24 5.20 -9.99
CA PRO A 758 -25.43 5.80 -8.68
C PRO A 758 -25.20 7.31 -8.74
N ALA A 759 -25.89 8.07 -7.89
CA ALA A 759 -25.63 9.50 -7.75
C ALA A 759 -24.23 9.72 -7.14
N ALA A 760 -23.57 10.80 -7.55
CA ALA A 760 -22.32 11.23 -6.91
C ALA A 760 -22.60 11.64 -5.45
N PRO A 761 -21.72 11.29 -4.50
CA PRO A 761 -21.82 11.77 -3.13
C PRO A 761 -21.79 13.30 -3.05
N ALA A 762 -22.54 13.83 -2.09
CA ALA A 762 -22.58 15.26 -1.78
C ALA A 762 -21.48 15.71 -0.79
N VAL A 763 -20.64 14.77 -0.34
CA VAL A 763 -19.57 14.97 0.64
C VAL A 763 -18.24 14.57 0.00
N PRO A 764 -17.11 15.07 0.54
CA PRO A 764 -15.81 14.66 0.05
C PRO A 764 -15.61 13.15 0.13
N ALA A 765 -15.07 12.57 -0.94
CA ALA A 765 -15.02 11.13 -1.12
C ALA A 765 -13.67 10.63 -1.65
N SER A 766 -13.32 9.40 -1.29
CA SER A 766 -12.27 8.66 -2.00
C SER A 766 -12.71 8.33 -3.42
N TRP A 767 -11.82 8.46 -4.38
CA TRP A 767 -11.95 8.00 -5.76
C TRP A 767 -11.23 6.67 -5.96
N ALA A 768 -11.77 5.83 -6.82
CA ALA A 768 -11.17 4.55 -7.14
C ALA A 768 -11.25 4.19 -8.62
N ALA A 769 -10.29 3.38 -9.05
CA ALA A 769 -10.31 2.66 -10.33
C ALA A 769 -10.08 1.17 -10.05
N THR A 770 -10.98 0.31 -10.54
CA THR A 770 -10.73 -1.14 -10.55
C THR A 770 -9.92 -1.47 -11.80
N LEU A 771 -8.71 -1.97 -11.59
CA LEU A 771 -7.73 -2.28 -12.62
C LEU A 771 -7.66 -3.79 -12.83
N ARG A 772 -7.71 -4.21 -14.09
CA ARG A 772 -7.61 -5.61 -14.50
C ARG A 772 -6.19 -5.95 -14.95
N THR A 773 -5.76 -7.15 -14.58
CA THR A 773 -4.72 -7.88 -15.30
C THR A 773 -5.33 -9.13 -15.88
N VAL A 774 -5.06 -9.43 -17.16
CA VAL A 774 -5.34 -10.73 -17.77
C VAL A 774 -4.48 -10.92 -19.01
N GLY A 775 -4.02 -12.15 -19.23
CA GLY A 775 -3.32 -12.55 -20.44
C GLY A 775 -4.15 -12.34 -21.72
N PHE A 776 -3.44 -12.01 -22.80
CA PHE A 776 -3.99 -11.94 -24.14
C PHE A 776 -4.72 -13.26 -24.54
N GLY A 777 -5.88 -13.14 -25.18
CA GLY A 777 -6.62 -14.27 -25.75
C GLY A 777 -7.55 -15.03 -24.78
N VAL A 778 -7.76 -14.54 -23.56
CA VAL A 778 -8.58 -15.24 -22.54
C VAL A 778 -10.06 -14.86 -22.54
N GLU A 779 -10.38 -13.58 -22.75
CA GLU A 779 -11.73 -13.05 -22.45
C GLU A 779 -12.75 -13.12 -23.61
N ALA A 780 -12.38 -13.62 -24.80
CA ALA A 780 -13.29 -13.75 -25.95
C ALA A 780 -13.16 -15.11 -26.67
N GLU A 781 -14.07 -15.38 -27.60
CA GLU A 781 -14.05 -16.59 -28.44
C GLU A 781 -12.69 -16.72 -29.16
N PRO A 782 -12.08 -17.92 -29.23
CA PRO A 782 -10.80 -18.11 -29.93
C PRO A 782 -10.80 -17.60 -31.38
N GLY A 783 -11.91 -17.80 -32.11
CA GLY A 783 -12.04 -17.30 -33.49
C GLY A 783 -12.06 -15.77 -33.61
N LEU A 784 -12.50 -15.04 -32.58
CA LEU A 784 -12.40 -13.57 -32.54
C LEU A 784 -10.97 -13.11 -32.28
N VAL A 785 -10.28 -13.79 -31.36
CA VAL A 785 -8.86 -13.54 -31.05
C VAL A 785 -8.00 -13.76 -32.30
N GLU A 786 -8.21 -14.88 -32.99
CA GLU A 786 -7.53 -15.20 -34.25
C GLU A 786 -7.82 -14.15 -35.33
N ALA A 787 -9.09 -13.74 -35.49
CA ALA A 787 -9.46 -12.72 -36.45
C ALA A 787 -8.75 -11.39 -36.16
N LEU A 788 -8.77 -10.91 -34.91
CA LEU A 788 -8.07 -9.69 -34.50
C LEU A 788 -6.57 -9.76 -34.80
N ASN A 789 -5.94 -10.90 -34.55
CA ASN A 789 -4.52 -11.12 -34.86
C ASN A 789 -4.22 -11.09 -36.37
N LEU A 790 -5.08 -11.69 -37.19
CA LEU A 790 -4.88 -11.77 -38.64
C LEU A 790 -5.12 -10.43 -39.35
N THR A 791 -6.15 -9.70 -38.93
CA THR A 791 -6.57 -8.47 -39.61
C THR A 791 -5.89 -7.21 -39.05
N GLY A 792 -5.14 -7.33 -37.96
CA GLY A 792 -4.41 -6.22 -37.35
C GLY A 792 -5.30 -5.29 -36.52
N GLN A 793 -4.67 -4.23 -35.99
CA GLN A 793 -5.20 -3.43 -34.89
C GLN A 793 -6.42 -2.56 -35.24
N ASP A 794 -6.61 -2.21 -36.51
CA ASP A 794 -7.71 -1.36 -37.00
C ASP A 794 -8.93 -2.18 -37.47
N ALA A 795 -8.90 -3.50 -37.30
CA ALA A 795 -9.88 -4.36 -37.92
C ALA A 795 -11.25 -4.34 -37.24
N PHE A 796 -11.30 -4.09 -35.93
CA PHE A 796 -12.54 -4.01 -35.16
C PHE A 796 -12.95 -2.55 -34.96
N PRO A 797 -14.21 -2.17 -35.23
CA PRO A 797 -14.67 -0.79 -35.17
C PRO A 797 -14.89 -0.31 -33.72
N LEU A 798 -13.81 -0.22 -32.94
CA LEU A 798 -13.83 0.36 -31.58
C LEU A 798 -14.44 1.76 -31.60
N ASP A 799 -15.40 2.02 -30.71
CA ASP A 799 -16.16 3.31 -30.63
C ASP A 799 -16.93 3.64 -31.93
N GLY A 800 -17.10 2.65 -32.81
CA GLY A 800 -18.01 2.71 -33.95
C GLY A 800 -19.47 2.63 -33.51
N THR A 801 -20.38 2.72 -34.47
CA THR A 801 -21.80 2.47 -34.17
C THR A 801 -22.01 1.01 -33.78
N LEU A 802 -22.98 0.72 -32.91
CA LEU A 802 -23.36 -0.67 -32.59
C LEU A 802 -23.61 -1.50 -33.86
N THR A 803 -24.17 -0.88 -34.91
CA THR A 803 -24.39 -1.52 -36.21
C THR A 803 -23.09 -1.96 -36.89
N ALA A 804 -22.01 -1.16 -36.80
CA ALA A 804 -20.71 -1.54 -37.34
C ALA A 804 -20.11 -2.74 -36.59
N VAL A 805 -20.20 -2.72 -35.24
CA VAL A 805 -19.77 -3.84 -34.40
C VAL A 805 -20.57 -5.12 -34.71
N GLN A 806 -21.89 -4.99 -34.84
CA GLN A 806 -22.78 -6.11 -35.23
C GLN A 806 -22.41 -6.69 -36.59
N ALA A 807 -22.18 -5.84 -37.60
CA ALA A 807 -21.77 -6.29 -38.93
C ALA A 807 -20.44 -7.06 -38.88
N TRP A 808 -19.49 -6.57 -38.09
CA TRP A 808 -18.20 -7.22 -37.91
C TRP A 808 -18.32 -8.59 -37.22
N LEU A 809 -19.12 -8.69 -36.15
CA LEU A 809 -19.35 -9.94 -35.42
C LEU A 809 -20.16 -10.94 -36.27
N SER A 810 -21.16 -10.47 -37.00
CA SER A 810 -22.03 -11.30 -37.84
C SER A 810 -21.24 -11.96 -38.98
N ALA A 811 -20.27 -11.23 -39.56
CA ALA A 811 -19.34 -11.78 -40.55
C ALA A 811 -18.47 -12.93 -40.00
N ARG A 812 -18.44 -13.11 -38.68
CA ARG A 812 -17.68 -14.16 -37.96
C ARG A 812 -18.60 -15.15 -37.24
N GLY A 813 -19.89 -15.16 -37.58
CA GLY A 813 -20.86 -16.11 -37.03
C GLY A 813 -21.39 -15.79 -35.64
N ILE A 814 -21.10 -14.60 -35.09
CA ILE A 814 -21.61 -14.17 -33.78
C ILE A 814 -22.74 -13.17 -33.99
N THR A 815 -23.93 -13.55 -33.54
CA THR A 815 -25.11 -12.68 -33.58
C THR A 815 -25.38 -12.13 -32.19
N ILE A 816 -25.43 -10.81 -32.08
CA ILE A 816 -25.80 -10.11 -30.82
C ILE A 816 -27.11 -9.35 -31.02
N PRO A 817 -27.88 -9.04 -29.96
CA PRO A 817 -29.16 -8.36 -30.10
C PRO A 817 -29.07 -7.00 -30.80
N ALA A 818 -30.16 -6.58 -31.44
CA ALA A 818 -30.29 -5.20 -31.94
C ALA A 818 -30.38 -4.23 -30.76
N GLY A 819 -29.71 -3.07 -30.86
CA GLY A 819 -29.77 -2.05 -29.80
C GLY A 819 -31.18 -1.51 -29.60
N VAL A 820 -31.67 -1.51 -28.36
CA VAL A 820 -32.99 -0.98 -27.99
C VAL A 820 -32.81 0.29 -27.15
N GLY A 821 -33.15 1.46 -27.71
CA GLY A 821 -33.10 2.74 -26.99
C GLY A 821 -31.73 3.06 -26.37
N GLY A 822 -31.70 3.42 -25.09
CA GLY A 822 -30.47 3.78 -24.36
C GLY A 822 -29.50 2.63 -24.09
N ALA A 823 -29.88 1.38 -24.35
CA ALA A 823 -29.03 0.22 -24.08
C ALA A 823 -27.87 0.02 -25.07
N ALA A 824 -27.96 0.64 -26.26
CA ALA A 824 -26.95 0.48 -27.31
C ALA A 824 -25.52 0.86 -26.83
N ALA A 825 -25.41 1.91 -26.00
CA ALA A 825 -24.12 2.33 -25.43
C ALA A 825 -23.57 1.31 -24.41
N SER A 826 -24.44 0.68 -23.61
CA SER A 826 -24.01 -0.34 -22.65
C SER A 826 -23.54 -1.62 -23.35
N MET A 827 -24.27 -2.04 -24.40
CA MET A 827 -23.87 -3.17 -25.24
C MET A 827 -22.54 -2.89 -25.95
N LEU A 828 -22.40 -1.72 -26.57
CA LEU A 828 -21.16 -1.32 -27.24
C LEU A 828 -19.98 -1.34 -26.26
N ARG A 829 -20.14 -0.76 -25.06
CA ARG A 829 -19.09 -0.76 -24.03
C ARG A 829 -18.70 -2.17 -23.58
N ALA A 830 -19.67 -3.05 -23.33
CA ALA A 830 -19.39 -4.42 -22.90
C ALA A 830 -18.61 -5.19 -23.97
N VAL A 831 -19.03 -5.07 -25.24
CA VAL A 831 -18.39 -5.74 -26.37
C VAL A 831 -17.01 -5.14 -26.65
N ASP A 832 -16.89 -3.81 -26.76
CA ASP A 832 -15.62 -3.14 -27.02
C ASP A 832 -14.56 -3.44 -25.95
N ARG A 833 -14.94 -3.47 -24.66
CA ARG A 833 -14.04 -3.89 -23.58
C ARG A 833 -13.58 -5.32 -23.78
N ARG A 834 -14.49 -6.26 -24.02
CA ARG A 834 -14.14 -7.67 -24.26
C ARG A 834 -13.19 -7.83 -25.46
N LEU A 835 -13.45 -7.14 -26.57
CA LEU A 835 -12.58 -7.18 -27.75
C LEU A 835 -11.23 -6.50 -27.52
N LEU A 836 -11.16 -5.45 -26.69
CA LEU A 836 -9.89 -4.86 -26.27
C LEU A 836 -9.05 -5.86 -25.47
N GLY A 837 -9.65 -6.56 -24.50
CA GLY A 837 -9.00 -7.63 -23.74
C GLY A 837 -8.56 -8.78 -24.63
N ALA A 838 -9.40 -9.18 -25.59
CA ALA A 838 -9.06 -10.19 -26.59
C ALA A 838 -7.88 -9.78 -27.48
N ARG A 839 -7.74 -8.49 -27.81
CA ARG A 839 -6.68 -7.94 -28.67
C ARG A 839 -5.34 -7.80 -27.96
N SER A 840 -5.33 -7.46 -26.66
CA SER A 840 -4.10 -6.98 -26.01
C SER A 840 -3.84 -7.57 -24.62
N GLY A 841 -4.81 -8.28 -24.05
CA GLY A 841 -4.90 -8.52 -22.61
C GLY A 841 -5.22 -7.23 -21.85
N TYR A 842 -5.38 -7.33 -20.53
CA TYR A 842 -5.43 -6.16 -19.66
C TYR A 842 -4.14 -6.06 -18.85
N ARG A 843 -3.60 -4.84 -18.77
CA ARG A 843 -2.37 -4.49 -18.03
C ARG A 843 -2.56 -3.16 -17.31
N GLU A 844 -3.77 -2.94 -16.83
CA GLU A 844 -4.19 -1.64 -16.29
C GLU A 844 -3.41 -1.34 -15.01
N ALA A 845 -3.22 -2.35 -14.15
CA ALA A 845 -2.39 -2.24 -12.95
C ALA A 845 -0.91 -2.00 -13.28
N ALA A 846 -0.32 -2.74 -14.22
CA ALA A 846 1.07 -2.54 -14.63
C ALA A 846 1.32 -1.14 -15.19
N THR A 847 0.36 -0.60 -15.97
CA THR A 847 0.47 0.76 -16.50
C THR A 847 0.38 1.81 -15.39
N ALA A 848 -0.59 1.68 -14.48
CA ALA A 848 -0.75 2.59 -13.35
C ALA A 848 0.50 2.61 -12.47
N LEU A 849 1.04 1.43 -12.15
CA LEU A 849 2.25 1.26 -11.34
C LEU A 849 3.49 1.86 -12.00
N ALA A 850 3.73 1.58 -13.29
CA ALA A 850 4.86 2.16 -14.02
C ALA A 850 4.78 3.70 -14.05
N ALA A 851 3.59 4.25 -14.28
CA ALA A 851 3.39 5.70 -14.33
C ALA A 851 3.59 6.37 -12.96
N VAL A 852 3.16 5.74 -11.86
CA VAL A 852 3.29 6.33 -10.51
C VAL A 852 4.71 6.18 -9.96
N PHE A 853 5.38 5.05 -10.22
CA PHE A 853 6.79 4.87 -9.85
C PHE A 853 7.71 5.82 -10.57
N ALA A 854 7.46 6.11 -11.85
CA ALA A 854 8.24 7.08 -12.63
C ALA A 854 8.15 8.53 -12.10
N ARG A 855 7.22 8.83 -11.19
CA ARG A 855 7.03 10.17 -10.62
C ARG A 855 7.13 10.21 -9.10
N ALA A 856 7.53 9.12 -8.44
CA ALA A 856 7.61 9.05 -6.98
C ALA A 856 8.63 10.04 -6.39
N GLN A 857 8.28 10.72 -5.30
CA GLN A 857 9.02 11.87 -4.78
C GLN A 857 9.74 11.63 -3.46
N ASP A 858 9.12 10.92 -2.52
CA ASP A 858 9.59 10.83 -1.14
C ASP A 858 9.64 9.37 -0.66
N PHE A 859 8.56 8.60 -0.87
CA PHE A 859 8.41 7.28 -0.29
C PHE A 859 7.58 6.32 -1.13
N VAL A 860 8.06 5.08 -1.27
CA VAL A 860 7.29 3.96 -1.82
C VAL A 860 7.29 2.80 -0.84
N TYR A 861 6.10 2.34 -0.46
CA TYR A 861 5.89 1.13 0.31
C TYR A 861 5.28 0.04 -0.56
N ILE A 862 5.83 -1.18 -0.50
CA ILE A 862 5.38 -2.32 -1.30
C ILE A 862 5.24 -3.55 -0.40
N GLU A 863 4.08 -4.18 -0.44
CA GLU A 863 3.86 -5.56 0.01
C GLU A 863 3.47 -6.38 -1.21
N THR A 864 4.18 -7.47 -1.52
CA THR A 864 3.85 -8.33 -2.65
C THR A 864 4.37 -9.75 -2.42
N PRO A 865 3.69 -10.81 -2.90
CA PRO A 865 4.21 -12.18 -2.75
C PRO A 865 5.44 -12.43 -3.62
N ALA A 866 5.48 -11.78 -4.79
CA ALA A 866 6.53 -11.92 -5.79
C ALA A 866 6.84 -10.57 -6.47
N LEU A 867 8.09 -10.42 -6.91
CA LEU A 867 8.55 -9.34 -7.76
C LEU A 867 9.68 -9.80 -8.70
N ASP A 868 9.85 -9.15 -9.85
CA ASP A 868 11.00 -9.36 -10.75
C ASP A 868 11.31 -8.12 -11.60
N GLY A 869 12.49 -8.09 -12.23
CA GLY A 869 12.90 -6.99 -13.12
C GLY A 869 12.51 -7.18 -14.58
N LEU A 870 11.65 -8.15 -14.90
CA LEU A 870 11.37 -8.54 -16.28
C LEU A 870 10.36 -7.59 -16.92
N ALA A 871 10.61 -7.28 -18.18
CA ALA A 871 9.72 -6.48 -18.99
C ALA A 871 8.48 -7.27 -19.45
N VAL A 872 7.38 -6.55 -19.64
CA VAL A 872 6.12 -7.02 -20.20
C VAL A 872 5.93 -6.38 -21.58
N GLY A 873 5.68 -7.19 -22.61
CA GLY A 873 5.55 -6.71 -23.98
C GLY A 873 6.88 -6.64 -24.72
N THR A 874 6.82 -6.24 -26.00
CA THR A 874 7.98 -6.12 -26.88
C THR A 874 7.96 -4.79 -27.62
N GLY A 875 9.13 -4.34 -28.08
CA GLY A 875 9.28 -3.07 -28.83
C GLY A 875 8.83 -1.86 -28.03
N ASP A 876 8.13 -0.94 -28.68
CA ASP A 876 7.62 0.32 -28.10
C ASP A 876 6.46 0.11 -27.11
N ALA A 877 5.86 -1.07 -27.06
CA ALA A 877 4.80 -1.43 -26.13
C ALA A 877 5.30 -1.91 -24.76
N THR A 878 6.62 -1.97 -24.57
CA THR A 878 7.24 -2.55 -23.39
C THR A 878 6.92 -1.75 -22.12
N ILE A 879 6.48 -2.44 -21.07
CA ILE A 879 6.27 -1.90 -19.72
C ILE A 879 7.21 -2.63 -18.78
N ASN A 880 8.08 -1.89 -18.07
CA ASN A 880 8.90 -2.43 -17.00
C ASN A 880 8.66 -1.63 -15.71
N VAL A 881 7.79 -2.17 -14.85
CA VAL A 881 7.34 -1.53 -13.61
C VAL A 881 8.51 -1.32 -12.65
N TRP A 882 9.33 -2.35 -12.44
CA TRP A 882 10.47 -2.27 -11.51
C TRP A 882 11.59 -1.38 -12.01
N GLN A 883 11.86 -1.40 -13.31
CA GLN A 883 12.82 -0.48 -13.90
C GLN A 883 12.37 0.98 -13.77
N ALA A 884 11.07 1.27 -13.90
CA ALA A 884 10.56 2.63 -13.68
C ALA A 884 10.88 3.13 -12.26
N LEU A 885 10.72 2.28 -11.25
CA LEU A 885 11.11 2.62 -9.88
C LEU A 885 12.63 2.76 -9.72
N ALA A 886 13.41 1.82 -10.26
CA ALA A 886 14.88 1.88 -10.15
C ALA A 886 15.46 3.14 -10.83
N LEU A 887 14.97 3.50 -12.01
CA LEU A 887 15.34 4.74 -12.70
C LEU A 887 14.94 5.96 -11.89
N GLN A 888 13.74 5.97 -11.30
CA GLN A 888 13.32 7.08 -10.46
C GLN A 888 14.17 7.20 -9.19
N MET A 889 14.60 6.08 -8.60
CA MET A 889 15.54 6.12 -7.46
C MET A 889 16.91 6.69 -7.85
N GLN A 890 17.38 6.47 -9.08
CA GLN A 890 18.61 7.09 -9.59
C GLN A 890 18.44 8.58 -9.83
N ALA A 891 17.30 8.99 -10.41
CA ALA A 891 16.99 10.39 -10.69
C ALA A 891 16.67 11.20 -9.43
N ASN A 892 16.07 10.57 -8.43
CA ASN A 892 15.67 11.18 -7.17
C ASN A 892 16.44 10.55 -6.00
N PRO A 893 17.52 11.19 -5.52
CA PRO A 893 18.37 10.67 -4.44
C PRO A 893 17.70 10.70 -3.05
N VAL A 894 16.50 11.29 -2.92
CA VAL A 894 15.76 11.35 -1.66
C VAL A 894 14.73 10.24 -1.55
N LEU A 895 14.24 9.72 -2.68
CA LEU A 895 13.26 8.64 -2.70
C LEU A 895 13.71 7.47 -1.83
N ARG A 896 12.85 7.09 -0.86
CA ARG A 896 12.99 5.96 0.04
C ARG A 896 12.05 4.84 -0.39
N VAL A 897 12.51 3.60 -0.32
CA VAL A 897 11.71 2.42 -0.67
C VAL A 897 11.74 1.41 0.46
N LEU A 898 10.56 0.96 0.86
CA LEU A 898 10.38 -0.09 1.86
C LEU A 898 9.59 -1.24 1.23
N VAL A 899 10.20 -2.43 1.19
CA VAL A 899 9.62 -3.63 0.58
C VAL A 899 9.40 -4.71 1.64
N CYS A 900 8.17 -5.20 1.72
CA CYS A 900 7.75 -6.34 2.52
C CYS A 900 7.53 -7.56 1.62
N LEU A 901 8.28 -8.64 1.85
CA LEU A 901 8.21 -9.88 1.07
C LEU A 901 8.03 -11.08 2.00
N PRO A 902 7.29 -12.12 1.59
CA PRO A 902 7.33 -13.38 2.29
C PRO A 902 8.62 -14.13 1.94
N SER A 903 9.12 -14.97 2.86
CA SER A 903 10.28 -15.83 2.57
C SER A 903 9.96 -16.95 1.57
N ARG A 904 8.68 -17.35 1.48
CA ARG A 904 8.15 -18.37 0.57
C ARG A 904 6.78 -17.97 0.05
N LEU A 905 6.45 -18.41 -1.16
CA LEU A 905 5.07 -18.37 -1.66
C LEU A 905 4.16 -19.21 -0.78
N THR A 906 2.86 -19.06 -1.00
CA THR A 906 1.83 -19.75 -0.24
C THR A 906 1.99 -21.28 -0.36
N PRO A 907 1.71 -22.04 0.71
CA PRO A 907 1.77 -23.50 0.68
C PRO A 907 0.89 -24.09 -0.42
N GLY A 908 1.36 -25.20 -1.01
CA GLY A 908 0.73 -25.79 -2.19
C GLY A 908 1.22 -25.26 -3.53
N THR A 909 2.14 -24.29 -3.52
CA THR A 909 2.78 -23.78 -4.73
C THR A 909 3.87 -24.75 -5.23
N PRO A 910 3.95 -25.04 -6.54
CA PRO A 910 5.00 -25.92 -7.08
C PRO A 910 6.42 -25.43 -6.76
N ALA A 911 7.31 -26.34 -6.38
CA ALA A 911 8.69 -26.01 -6.01
C ALA A 911 9.46 -25.28 -7.11
N LYS A 912 9.19 -25.59 -8.39
CA LYS A 912 9.82 -24.87 -9.51
C LYS A 912 9.36 -23.42 -9.62
N LEU A 913 8.07 -23.15 -9.40
CA LEU A 913 7.54 -21.79 -9.38
C LEU A 913 8.18 -20.97 -8.24
N GLN A 914 8.36 -21.57 -7.05
CA GLN A 914 9.09 -20.96 -5.95
C GLN A 914 10.52 -20.58 -6.37
N ARG A 915 11.26 -21.49 -7.02
CA ARG A 915 12.64 -21.19 -7.48
C ARG A 915 12.70 -20.08 -8.52
N VAL A 916 11.75 -20.04 -9.46
CA VAL A 916 11.65 -18.96 -10.47
C VAL A 916 11.37 -17.61 -9.80
N ARG A 917 10.44 -17.60 -8.83
CA ARG A 917 10.20 -16.41 -8.00
C ARG A 917 11.46 -15.97 -7.27
N ASP A 918 12.18 -16.88 -6.62
CA ASP A 918 13.38 -16.53 -5.84
C ASP A 918 14.52 -15.99 -6.71
N ARG A 919 14.68 -16.52 -7.94
CA ARG A 919 15.59 -15.94 -8.94
C ARG A 919 15.21 -14.49 -9.26
N GLY A 920 13.95 -14.26 -9.67
CA GLY A 920 13.46 -12.93 -10.05
C GLY A 920 13.54 -11.90 -8.93
N VAL A 921 13.19 -12.30 -7.70
CA VAL A 921 13.27 -11.42 -6.54
C VAL A 921 14.70 -11.01 -6.23
N ARG A 922 15.66 -11.95 -6.28
CA ARG A 922 17.07 -11.63 -6.01
C ARG A 922 17.63 -10.68 -7.06
N GLU A 923 17.41 -10.97 -8.35
CA GLU A 923 17.86 -10.11 -9.45
C GLU A 923 17.29 -8.68 -9.34
N ALA A 924 15.99 -8.55 -9.04
CA ALA A 924 15.35 -7.26 -8.87
C ALA A 924 15.84 -6.50 -7.63
N LEU A 925 15.99 -7.19 -6.48
CA LEU A 925 16.50 -6.57 -5.27
C LEU A 925 17.96 -6.15 -5.41
N ASP A 926 18.79 -6.89 -6.15
CA ASP A 926 20.18 -6.53 -6.40
C ASP A 926 20.27 -5.30 -7.32
N ALA A 927 19.45 -5.21 -8.36
CA ALA A 927 19.34 -4.02 -9.20
C ALA A 927 18.87 -2.80 -8.38
N MET A 928 17.90 -2.98 -7.49
CA MET A 928 17.42 -1.92 -6.61
C MET A 928 18.47 -1.50 -5.57
N ARG A 929 19.22 -2.43 -4.98
CA ARG A 929 20.35 -2.09 -4.07
C ARG A 929 21.42 -1.28 -4.79
N ALA A 930 21.71 -1.60 -6.05
CA ALA A 930 22.67 -0.84 -6.86
C ALA A 930 22.17 0.60 -7.14
N ALA A 931 20.87 0.79 -7.35
CA ALA A 931 20.28 2.12 -7.56
C ALA A 931 20.08 2.93 -6.26
N ALA A 932 19.72 2.26 -5.18
CA ALA A 932 19.22 2.87 -3.94
C ALA A 932 20.25 3.01 -2.83
N GLY A 933 21.17 2.05 -2.73
CA GLY A 933 22.00 1.83 -1.55
C GLY A 933 21.16 1.80 -0.28
N ASP A 934 21.50 2.69 0.65
CA ASP A 934 20.93 2.79 1.99
C ASP A 934 19.45 3.25 2.06
N ARG A 935 18.89 3.64 0.92
CA ARG A 935 17.51 4.14 0.78
C ARG A 935 16.48 3.04 0.58
N LEU A 936 16.94 1.80 0.44
CA LEU A 936 16.10 0.61 0.33
C LEU A 936 16.15 -0.19 1.65
N ALA A 937 14.97 -0.47 2.20
CA ALA A 937 14.79 -1.48 3.24
C ALA A 937 13.94 -2.62 2.69
N VAL A 938 14.38 -3.86 2.94
CA VAL A 938 13.60 -5.06 2.63
C VAL A 938 13.45 -5.84 3.92
N PHE A 939 12.23 -6.28 4.23
CA PHE A 939 11.98 -7.10 5.40
C PHE A 939 10.94 -8.19 5.13
N ASN A 940 11.01 -9.23 5.95
CA ASN A 940 10.10 -10.36 5.91
C ASN A 940 9.34 -10.41 7.25
N PRO A 941 8.01 -10.23 7.27
CA PRO A 941 7.23 -10.30 8.51
C PRO A 941 7.14 -11.75 9.07
N VAL A 942 7.07 -11.87 10.40
CA VAL A 942 6.98 -13.18 11.10
C VAL A 942 5.59 -13.46 11.62
N THR A 943 5.25 -14.74 11.72
CA THR A 943 3.98 -15.23 12.28
C THR A 943 4.19 -16.25 13.38
N GLY A 944 4.71 -15.77 14.51
CA GLY A 944 5.15 -16.65 15.58
C GLY A 944 6.55 -17.24 15.34
N PRO A 945 6.99 -18.15 16.21
CA PRO A 945 8.38 -18.57 16.24
C PRO A 945 8.83 -19.26 14.95
N GLY A 946 9.79 -18.68 14.22
CA GLY A 946 10.39 -19.31 13.03
C GLY A 946 9.41 -19.63 11.89
N ARG A 947 8.27 -18.91 11.83
CA ARG A 947 7.34 -18.91 10.70
C ARG A 947 7.33 -17.52 10.07
N SER A 948 7.09 -17.50 8.76
CA SER A 948 6.94 -16.26 8.00
C SER A 948 5.49 -16.07 7.62
N LEU A 949 5.05 -14.81 7.60
CA LEU A 949 3.75 -14.44 7.07
C LEU A 949 3.72 -14.70 5.56
N HIS A 950 2.68 -15.37 5.09
CA HIS A 950 2.40 -15.46 3.66
C HIS A 950 1.64 -14.23 3.19
N LEU A 951 1.97 -13.70 2.02
CA LEU A 951 1.21 -12.61 1.42
C LEU A 951 0.35 -13.22 0.30
N ASP A 952 -0.96 -12.96 0.34
CA ASP A 952 -1.93 -13.29 -0.70
C ASP A 952 -2.31 -12.04 -1.53
N ALA A 953 -2.13 -10.84 -0.97
CA ALA A 953 -2.37 -9.58 -1.65
C ALA A 953 -1.07 -8.85 -2.03
N THR A 954 -1.21 -7.95 -2.99
CA THR A 954 -0.27 -6.87 -3.25
C THR A 954 -0.85 -5.57 -2.72
N SER A 955 -0.03 -4.79 -2.01
CA SER A 955 -0.37 -3.42 -1.60
C SER A 955 0.80 -2.49 -1.94
N VAL A 956 0.52 -1.36 -2.58
CA VAL A 956 1.51 -0.34 -2.93
C VAL A 956 1.01 1.01 -2.45
N VAL A 957 1.86 1.76 -1.76
CA VAL A 957 1.60 3.17 -1.42
C VAL A 957 2.74 4.03 -1.95
N VAL A 958 2.40 5.13 -2.62
CA VAL A 958 3.37 6.09 -3.17
C VAL A 958 3.07 7.48 -2.61
N ASP A 959 4.06 8.06 -1.94
CA ASP A 959 4.10 9.42 -1.40
C ASP A 959 2.93 9.81 -0.49
N ASP A 960 2.23 8.82 0.08
CA ASP A 960 0.94 8.98 0.76
C ASP A 960 -0.13 9.69 -0.10
N ALA A 961 0.05 9.71 -1.43
CA ALA A 961 -0.80 10.38 -2.41
C ALA A 961 -1.56 9.41 -3.35
N TRP A 962 -1.13 8.15 -3.39
CA TRP A 962 -1.71 7.10 -4.22
C TRP A 962 -1.55 5.75 -3.53
N ALA A 963 -2.58 4.92 -3.57
CA ALA A 963 -2.49 3.53 -3.12
C ALA A 963 -3.09 2.57 -4.13
N LEU A 964 -2.59 1.33 -4.15
CA LEU A 964 -3.20 0.20 -4.85
C LEU A 964 -3.21 -1.02 -3.96
N THR A 965 -4.30 -1.79 -3.99
CA THR A 965 -4.36 -3.09 -3.31
C THR A 965 -5.23 -4.11 -4.06
N GLY A 966 -4.87 -5.39 -4.01
CA GLY A 966 -5.61 -6.49 -4.64
C GLY A 966 -4.74 -7.71 -4.97
N GLY A 967 -5.17 -8.54 -5.91
CA GLY A 967 -4.52 -9.80 -6.28
C GLY A 967 -3.40 -9.68 -7.32
N THR A 968 -3.08 -8.49 -7.81
CA THR A 968 -2.07 -8.29 -8.88
C THR A 968 -0.65 -8.31 -8.33
N HIS A 969 0.10 -9.39 -8.53
CA HIS A 969 1.48 -9.53 -8.05
C HIS A 969 2.53 -8.85 -8.95
N LEU A 970 3.58 -8.26 -8.37
CA LEU A 970 4.52 -7.36 -9.04
C LEU A 970 5.65 -8.05 -9.84
N TRP A 971 5.32 -9.13 -10.51
CA TRP A 971 6.22 -9.94 -11.33
C TRP A 971 5.57 -10.20 -12.69
N ARG A 972 6.35 -10.57 -13.72
CA ARG A 972 5.89 -10.57 -15.13
C ARG A 972 4.53 -11.23 -15.33
N ARG A 973 4.32 -12.44 -14.79
CA ARG A 973 3.04 -13.14 -14.89
C ARG A 973 1.90 -12.43 -14.16
N GLY A 974 2.15 -11.89 -12.96
CA GLY A 974 1.13 -11.16 -12.20
C GLY A 974 0.77 -9.80 -12.83
N LEU A 975 1.65 -9.25 -13.66
CA LEU A 975 1.46 -7.96 -14.34
C LEU A 975 0.88 -8.08 -15.76
N SER A 976 0.92 -9.26 -16.38
CA SER A 976 0.44 -9.42 -17.76
C SER A 976 -0.25 -10.73 -18.11
N PHE A 977 -0.12 -11.78 -17.30
CA PHE A 977 -0.62 -13.12 -17.64
C PHE A 977 -1.75 -13.60 -16.73
N ASP A 978 -1.51 -13.69 -15.42
CA ASP A 978 -2.53 -14.11 -14.46
C ASP A 978 -3.73 -13.17 -14.50
N ALA A 979 -4.92 -13.70 -14.21
CA ALA A 979 -6.07 -12.84 -14.03
C ALA A 979 -6.17 -12.38 -12.59
N SER A 980 -6.23 -11.06 -12.40
CA SER A 980 -6.36 -10.46 -11.08
C SER A 980 -7.05 -9.10 -11.17
N LEU A 981 -7.59 -8.66 -10.04
CA LEU A 981 -8.10 -7.31 -9.84
C LEU A 981 -7.29 -6.60 -8.78
N ALA A 982 -7.06 -5.31 -9.00
CA ALA A 982 -6.56 -4.39 -7.99
C ALA A 982 -7.35 -3.09 -8.03
N VAL A 983 -7.40 -2.38 -6.91
CA VAL A 983 -8.09 -1.08 -6.81
C VAL A 983 -7.05 -0.01 -6.51
N ALA A 984 -6.94 0.96 -7.42
CA ALA A 984 -6.15 2.18 -7.19
C ALA A 984 -7.03 3.25 -6.56
N VAL A 985 -6.52 3.97 -5.55
CA VAL A 985 -7.29 4.88 -4.70
C VAL A 985 -6.59 6.23 -4.52
N PHE A 986 -7.40 7.29 -4.51
CA PHE A 986 -7.05 8.67 -4.16
C PHE A 986 -8.15 9.24 -3.27
N ASP A 987 -7.83 10.09 -2.29
CA ASP A 987 -8.82 10.66 -1.35
C ASP A 987 -8.86 12.18 -1.45
N GLU A 988 -10.07 12.74 -1.51
CA GLU A 988 -10.28 14.19 -1.50
C GLU A 988 -9.98 14.83 -0.14
N ARG A 989 -10.10 14.04 0.93
CA ARG A 989 -9.86 14.47 2.32
C ARG A 989 -8.38 14.46 2.61
N LEU A 990 -7.89 15.49 3.28
CA LEU A 990 -6.48 15.65 3.62
C LEU A 990 -6.21 15.42 5.11
N THR A 991 -5.07 14.79 5.40
CA THR A 991 -4.38 14.84 6.68
C THR A 991 -2.93 15.25 6.40
N ASP A 992 -2.48 16.36 6.99
CA ASP A 992 -1.13 16.90 6.78
C ASP A 992 -0.72 17.05 5.29
N GLY A 993 -1.67 17.50 4.46
CA GLY A 993 -1.45 17.71 3.03
C GLY A 993 -1.39 16.45 2.19
N ARG A 994 -1.79 15.29 2.74
CA ARG A 994 -1.88 14.01 2.03
C ARG A 994 -3.27 13.37 2.14
N PRO A 995 -3.74 12.66 1.09
CA PRO A 995 -4.95 11.84 1.11
C PRO A 995 -5.11 10.99 2.38
N ALA A 996 -6.18 11.24 3.15
CA ALA A 996 -6.35 10.69 4.50
C ALA A 996 -6.48 9.16 4.52
N ASP A 997 -7.27 8.59 3.61
CA ASP A 997 -7.42 7.14 3.45
C ASP A 997 -6.08 6.44 3.15
N VAL A 998 -5.25 7.05 2.29
CA VAL A 998 -3.94 6.50 1.89
C VAL A 998 -2.96 6.52 3.07
N VAL A 999 -2.89 7.63 3.82
CA VAL A 999 -2.05 7.74 5.02
C VAL A 999 -2.46 6.70 6.07
N ALA A 1000 -3.77 6.57 6.33
CA ALA A 1000 -4.30 5.59 7.28
C ALA A 1000 -3.95 4.15 6.86
N PHE A 1001 -4.08 3.84 5.56
CA PHE A 1001 -3.75 2.55 5.00
C PHE A 1001 -2.26 2.22 5.16
N ARG A 1002 -1.34 3.13 4.77
CA ARG A 1002 0.10 2.94 4.97
C ARG A 1002 0.43 2.63 6.43
N ARG A 1003 -0.08 3.46 7.35
CA ARG A 1003 0.14 3.28 8.79
C ARG A 1003 -0.35 1.92 9.26
N ALA A 1004 -1.55 1.50 8.87
CA ALA A 1004 -2.14 0.23 9.26
C ALA A 1004 -1.31 -0.97 8.75
N LEU A 1005 -0.90 -0.96 7.46
CA LEU A 1005 -0.09 -2.03 6.87
C LEU A 1005 1.26 -2.18 7.60
N ILE A 1006 2.04 -1.10 7.67
CA ILE A 1006 3.39 -1.14 8.26
C ILE A 1006 3.33 -1.48 9.75
N ALA A 1007 2.39 -0.89 10.49
CA ALA A 1007 2.23 -1.13 11.92
C ALA A 1007 1.86 -2.59 12.20
N GLY A 1008 0.93 -3.16 11.41
CA GLY A 1008 0.57 -4.57 11.51
C GLY A 1008 1.78 -5.48 11.33
N ARG A 1009 2.58 -5.23 10.29
CA ARG A 1009 3.74 -6.05 9.89
C ARG A 1009 4.85 -5.99 10.92
N LEU A 1010 5.08 -4.81 11.50
CA LEU A 1010 6.06 -4.61 12.56
C LEU A 1010 5.54 -5.01 13.94
N GLY A 1011 4.23 -5.24 14.11
CA GLY A 1011 3.60 -5.56 15.40
C GLY A 1011 3.61 -4.37 16.37
N LEU A 1012 3.43 -3.16 15.86
CA LEU A 1012 3.48 -1.90 16.61
C LEU A 1012 2.13 -1.19 16.58
N ALA A 1013 1.90 -0.28 17.52
CA ALA A 1013 0.81 0.68 17.38
C ALA A 1013 1.15 1.67 16.25
N PRO A 1014 0.18 2.09 15.41
CA PRO A 1014 0.41 3.04 14.33
C PRO A 1014 1.10 4.35 14.77
N THR A 1015 0.84 4.80 16.00
CA THR A 1015 1.42 6.01 16.59
C THR A 1015 2.92 5.90 16.91
N LEU A 1016 3.49 4.69 16.84
CA LEU A 1016 4.91 4.45 17.08
C LEU A 1016 5.74 4.39 15.78
N LEU A 1017 5.09 4.51 14.61
CA LEU A 1017 5.80 4.56 13.34
C LEU A 1017 6.40 5.95 13.13
N PRO A 1018 7.69 6.04 12.74
CA PRO A 1018 8.24 7.30 12.24
C PRO A 1018 7.45 7.76 11.01
N GLU A 1019 7.05 9.04 11.00
CA GLU A 1019 6.38 9.65 9.85
C GLU A 1019 7.38 10.08 8.77
N ASP A 1020 8.63 10.34 9.15
CA ASP A 1020 9.71 10.63 8.19
C ASP A 1020 10.16 9.31 7.51
N PRO A 1021 10.07 9.21 6.17
CA PRO A 1021 10.49 8.01 5.44
C PRO A 1021 11.96 7.63 5.65
N VAL A 1022 12.84 8.61 5.88
CA VAL A 1022 14.27 8.37 6.14
C VAL A 1022 14.46 7.63 7.46
N GLU A 1023 13.76 8.10 8.50
CA GLU A 1023 13.81 7.47 9.82
C GLU A 1023 13.16 6.10 9.80
N LEU A 1024 12.03 5.95 9.12
CA LEU A 1024 11.33 4.66 8.99
C LEU A 1024 12.21 3.60 8.29
N VAL A 1025 12.79 3.93 7.12
CA VAL A 1025 13.67 3.01 6.39
C VAL A 1025 14.92 2.69 7.22
N SER A 1026 15.53 3.69 7.87
CA SER A 1026 16.68 3.47 8.75
C SER A 1026 16.34 2.55 9.92
N ALA A 1027 15.21 2.78 10.60
CA ALA A 1027 14.76 1.98 11.72
C ALA A 1027 14.51 0.52 11.32
N VAL A 1028 13.86 0.27 10.19
CA VAL A 1028 13.65 -1.10 9.69
C VAL A 1028 14.97 -1.78 9.31
N ARG A 1029 15.91 -1.05 8.68
CA ARG A 1029 17.25 -1.59 8.39
C ARG A 1029 18.00 -1.96 9.66
N GLN A 1030 18.00 -1.07 10.66
CA GLN A 1030 18.63 -1.34 11.95
C GLN A 1030 17.99 -2.52 12.67
N LEU A 1031 16.66 -2.65 12.60
CA LEU A 1031 15.96 -3.79 13.16
C LEU A 1031 16.36 -5.10 12.46
N SER A 1032 16.42 -5.08 11.13
CA SER A 1032 16.85 -6.23 10.31
C SER A 1032 18.30 -6.64 10.61
N THR A 1033 19.25 -5.69 10.66
CA THR A 1033 20.67 -5.98 10.93
C THR A 1033 20.92 -6.49 12.35
N ARG A 1034 20.06 -6.15 13.31
CA ARG A 1034 20.10 -6.66 14.69
C ARG A 1034 19.38 -8.01 14.88
N GLY A 1035 19.04 -8.70 13.78
CA GLY A 1035 18.38 -10.01 13.83
C GLY A 1035 16.86 -9.96 13.99
N GLY A 1036 16.23 -8.82 13.65
CA GLY A 1036 14.79 -8.69 13.51
C GLY A 1036 13.98 -8.50 14.80
N GLY A 1037 14.59 -8.71 15.98
CA GLY A 1037 13.97 -8.42 17.28
C GLY A 1037 12.63 -9.13 17.53
N LEU A 1038 12.47 -10.36 17.00
CA LEU A 1038 11.21 -11.14 17.00
C LEU A 1038 10.05 -10.51 16.19
N ARG A 1039 10.30 -9.43 15.47
CA ARG A 1039 9.31 -8.73 14.62
C ARG A 1039 9.52 -9.02 13.14
N LEU A 1040 10.78 -9.18 12.73
CA LEU A 1040 11.18 -9.49 11.38
C LEU A 1040 11.86 -10.86 11.34
N SER A 1041 11.67 -11.58 10.23
CA SER A 1041 12.37 -12.84 10.00
C SER A 1041 13.81 -12.50 9.62
N PRO A 1042 14.81 -13.08 10.31
CA PRO A 1042 16.20 -12.97 9.89
C PRO A 1042 16.51 -13.89 8.69
N GLU A 1043 15.56 -14.74 8.26
CA GLU A 1043 15.77 -15.66 7.15
C GLU A 1043 15.83 -14.89 5.82
N PRO A 1044 16.97 -14.93 5.11
CA PRO A 1044 17.08 -14.31 3.80
C PRO A 1044 16.31 -15.12 2.75
N ILE A 1045 15.93 -14.46 1.67
CA ILE A 1045 15.44 -15.15 0.47
C ILE A 1045 16.57 -16.02 -0.08
N GLN A 1046 16.31 -17.32 -0.23
CA GLN A 1046 17.33 -18.29 -0.57
C GLN A 1046 17.76 -18.19 -2.04
N THR A 1047 19.02 -18.54 -2.31
CA THR A 1047 19.46 -18.83 -3.68
C THR A 1047 18.75 -20.10 -4.15
N PRO A 1048 18.05 -20.08 -5.29
CA PRO A 1048 17.37 -21.28 -5.76
C PRO A 1048 18.39 -22.35 -6.17
N GLU A 1049 18.13 -23.59 -5.74
CA GLU A 1049 18.92 -24.77 -6.08
C GLU A 1049 18.00 -25.93 -6.51
N PRO A 1050 18.15 -26.49 -7.74
CA PRO A 1050 18.98 -25.98 -8.82
C PRO A 1050 18.48 -24.64 -9.36
N MET A 1051 19.38 -23.85 -9.94
CA MET A 1051 19.04 -22.56 -10.57
C MET A 1051 18.07 -22.78 -11.75
N PRO A 1052 16.94 -22.05 -11.82
CA PRO A 1052 16.03 -22.13 -12.97
C PRO A 1052 16.69 -21.64 -14.26
N SER A 1053 16.46 -22.33 -15.36
CA SER A 1053 16.85 -21.88 -16.70
C SER A 1053 15.98 -20.71 -17.19
N ASP A 1054 16.41 -20.04 -18.26
CA ASP A 1054 15.57 -19.01 -18.91
C ASP A 1054 14.32 -19.61 -19.55
N PHE A 1055 14.40 -20.88 -19.96
CA PHE A 1055 13.26 -21.67 -20.39
C PHE A 1055 12.26 -21.86 -19.23
N ASP A 1056 12.73 -22.31 -18.05
CA ASP A 1056 11.88 -22.43 -16.85
C ASP A 1056 11.20 -21.09 -16.52
N THR A 1057 11.94 -19.98 -16.62
CA THR A 1057 11.40 -18.63 -16.38
C THR A 1057 10.31 -18.26 -17.38
N THR A 1058 10.48 -18.59 -18.65
CA THR A 1058 9.50 -18.29 -19.71
C THR A 1058 8.21 -19.09 -19.54
N VAL A 1059 8.31 -20.32 -19.00
CA VAL A 1059 7.18 -21.23 -18.79
C VAL A 1059 6.41 -20.92 -17.50
N TRP A 1060 7.12 -20.64 -16.41
CA TRP A 1060 6.52 -20.49 -15.06
C TRP A 1060 6.20 -19.04 -14.69
N ASN A 1061 6.84 -18.09 -15.37
CA ASN A 1061 6.61 -16.66 -15.26
C ASN A 1061 6.43 -16.03 -16.66
N PRO A 1062 5.44 -16.48 -17.45
CA PRO A 1062 5.28 -16.07 -18.85
C PRO A 1062 4.93 -14.59 -18.99
N ASP A 1063 5.21 -14.04 -20.16
CA ASP A 1063 4.64 -12.77 -20.60
C ASP A 1063 3.27 -13.01 -21.25
N GLY A 1064 2.20 -12.45 -20.70
CA GLY A 1064 0.85 -12.55 -21.28
C GLY A 1064 0.57 -11.57 -22.42
N SER A 1065 1.62 -11.03 -23.05
CA SER A 1065 1.50 -10.11 -24.18
C SER A 1065 1.17 -10.80 -25.51
N PRO A 1066 0.50 -10.11 -26.45
CA PRO A 1066 0.34 -10.62 -27.81
C PRO A 1066 1.70 -10.88 -28.46
N VAL A 1067 1.80 -11.96 -29.22
CA VAL A 1067 2.96 -12.26 -30.08
C VAL A 1067 2.54 -12.31 -31.54
N SER A 1068 3.41 -11.89 -32.46
CA SER A 1068 3.13 -11.96 -33.90
C SER A 1068 2.87 -13.40 -34.32
N SER A 1069 1.88 -13.63 -35.18
CA SER A 1069 1.48 -14.98 -35.63
C SER A 1069 1.17 -15.95 -34.47
N PHE A 1070 0.61 -15.44 -33.36
CA PHE A 1070 0.22 -16.26 -32.22
C PHE A 1070 -0.76 -17.35 -32.63
N ASN A 1071 -0.37 -18.59 -32.38
CA ASN A 1071 -1.24 -19.76 -32.43
C ASN A 1071 -1.41 -20.27 -30.99
N ALA A 1072 -2.58 -19.97 -30.41
CA ALA A 1072 -2.91 -20.34 -29.03
C ALA A 1072 -2.73 -21.85 -28.80
N MET A 1073 -3.22 -22.68 -29.71
CA MET A 1073 -3.16 -24.14 -29.58
C MET A 1073 -1.73 -24.69 -29.65
N ALA A 1074 -0.87 -24.11 -30.49
CA ALA A 1074 0.54 -24.53 -30.58
C ALA A 1074 1.36 -24.08 -29.36
N TRP A 1075 1.16 -22.85 -28.88
CA TRP A 1075 1.80 -22.33 -27.67
C TRP A 1075 1.39 -23.16 -26.43
N ILE A 1076 0.10 -23.50 -26.33
CA ILE A 1076 -0.43 -24.32 -25.26
C ILE A 1076 0.06 -25.77 -25.35
N ALA A 1077 0.15 -26.36 -26.54
CA ALA A 1077 0.70 -27.70 -26.71
C ALA A 1077 2.16 -27.80 -26.24
N ALA A 1078 2.98 -26.77 -26.52
CA ALA A 1078 4.34 -26.69 -25.99
C ALA A 1078 4.36 -26.56 -24.47
N LEU A 1079 3.54 -25.67 -23.89
CA LEU A 1079 3.44 -25.48 -22.44
C LEU A 1079 2.95 -26.75 -21.70
N VAL A 1080 2.07 -27.53 -22.33
CA VAL A 1080 1.52 -28.77 -21.76
C VAL A 1080 2.56 -29.89 -21.78
N VAL A 1081 3.27 -30.10 -22.90
CA VAL A 1081 4.29 -31.16 -23.01
C VAL A 1081 5.37 -31.02 -21.93
N ASP A 1082 5.79 -29.79 -21.61
CA ASP A 1082 6.91 -29.55 -20.69
C ASP A 1082 6.52 -29.45 -19.21
N VAL A 1083 5.25 -29.17 -18.89
CA VAL A 1083 4.79 -28.90 -17.51
C VAL A 1083 3.86 -30.00 -16.99
N GLN A 1084 3.33 -30.88 -17.84
CA GLN A 1084 2.32 -31.86 -17.45
C GLN A 1084 2.80 -32.84 -16.38
N ALA A 1085 4.08 -33.25 -16.37
CA ALA A 1085 4.64 -34.09 -15.30
C ALA A 1085 4.68 -33.37 -13.94
N GLU A 1086 4.96 -32.07 -13.91
CA GLU A 1086 5.05 -31.26 -12.69
C GLU A 1086 3.68 -30.72 -12.21
N LEU A 1087 2.73 -30.51 -13.13
CA LEU A 1087 1.31 -30.24 -12.81
C LEU A 1087 0.59 -31.49 -12.28
N GLN A 1088 1.02 -32.67 -12.72
CA GLN A 1088 0.46 -33.94 -12.26
C GLN A 1088 1.07 -34.45 -10.96
N ALA A 1089 2.33 -34.10 -10.67
CA ALA A 1089 3.02 -34.47 -9.44
C ALA A 1089 2.26 -33.97 -8.21
N GLU A 1090 1.93 -34.89 -7.30
CA GLU A 1090 1.42 -34.55 -5.98
C GLU A 1090 2.49 -33.77 -5.20
N ILE A 1091 2.07 -32.68 -4.55
CA ILE A 1091 2.95 -31.93 -3.65
C ILE A 1091 2.88 -32.64 -2.30
N PRO A 1092 3.98 -33.23 -1.79
CA PRO A 1092 3.98 -33.92 -0.50
C PRO A 1092 3.51 -32.97 0.61
N GLY A 1093 2.53 -33.40 1.40
CA GLY A 1093 1.98 -32.61 2.51
C GLY A 1093 1.03 -31.47 2.10
N SER A 1094 0.51 -31.45 0.87
CA SER A 1094 -0.71 -30.70 0.56
C SER A 1094 -1.88 -31.21 1.40
N PRO A 1095 -2.78 -30.35 1.91
CA PRO A 1095 -4.00 -30.79 2.58
C PRO A 1095 -4.85 -31.74 1.75
#